data_AF-A0A351WL11-F1
#
_entry.id   AF-A0A351WL11-F1
#
_cell.length_a   1.000
_cell.length_b   1.000
_cell.length_c   1.000
_cell.angle_alpha   90.00
_cell.angle_beta   90.00
_cell.angle_gamma   90.00
#
_symmetry.space_group_name_H-M   'P 1'
#
loop_
_entity.id
_entity.type
_entity.pdbx_description
1 polymer ?
#
loop_
_entity_poly.entity_id
_entity_poly.type
_entity_poly.pdbx_seq_one_letter_code
_entity_poly.pdbx_strand_id
1 'polypeptide(L)'
;MANRSLGIAVVFLFCAVLQVCASVYTVTNPGDAPTGGTLRWAIRSVETNPGPDEIRFNLSAPYTIQPTGALPIIVSDNVTISGDSQPGYTINPLVKLSGAGVSSGSGLSLVSSSGSVVRALHIFDWPSYGAALWSDSRNVSIVGCWIISNGSSGVYLSPANYCTVGGEAALSKNVISGNSDNGIFDTGLSNLVLNSYIGCDPSGLSAMPNGTFGIFAAGQGTTIGSTSSWARNVISGNNGAGICLRPSATNVTIVGNYIGTDFAGVGTVSNYGGILIEGSGNLVGGGGAGTTNVIAGNRLDGIRLSGASATGNRIEGNLIGINVDGQALPNTAHGVYIFNGAHNNFVGGTSDSKRNIISGNKTHGVSIYHANDVLTSGNVVRRNFIGTDITGSNRVPNENSGVYVRGSYAVIGGNLSSEGNLISGNGNHGIWLDGTNAANCRIQNNLIGLNASGSAGVSNASHGIYVSDAPDALIGGTNDGNIVSGNGGSGISIGGPNSDRATIMANVIGTDGVTVTSAIPNGVRGIDIAESDGHSIGGALMSAANLISGNNDSGIVLNDTANNQILNNVIGVNGFATGPLGNGGSGILLGISAAQNTIQGNIIGCNGADGIAITYASSIENVIRGNWIGRNAVGPELLGNGGRGIRISDAPSNTIGGFAAGEANFIANNSQQGVAVIGSTAVGNRILGNGFMNNGCLGISLRPTEGLDCVITTNDPGDPDLGPNRLQNFPILAAATNGGATLNVRGALNSTANSTFWVHLYGSSECMAHGYGEGEMYLGVVTVRTDVVGNGGFTNAVPIAPPSIPSFLTVLATDTNRGDTSEFSLCMLLDRDRDGMPDDWENEYFGSPTGGDPSGHLDADGVPNLGEFVADTDPSNPASYLSVSIARTNAEMELHVPSSAHRQYDFEVNDNWCDDPNSTAPWGVISANVRGDGKMISVADNSVTNASIYRVRVHLP
;
A
#
# COMPACT_ATOMS: atom_id res chain seq x y z
N MET A 1 -31.84 -8.18 41.89
CA MET A 1 -32.87 -8.77 42.76
C MET A 1 -32.77 -10.30 42.66
N ALA A 2 -33.05 -10.98 43.79
CA ALA A 2 -33.14 -12.43 44.00
C ALA A 2 -31.84 -13.23 44.25
N ASN A 3 -31.44 -13.19 45.52
CA ASN A 3 -30.76 -14.19 46.36
C ASN A 3 -30.87 -15.66 45.95
N ARG A 4 -29.74 -16.39 46.01
CA ARG A 4 -29.63 -17.69 46.70
C ARG A 4 -28.25 -17.87 47.34
N SER A 5 -28.23 -17.74 48.67
CA SER A 5 -27.13 -18.04 49.57
C SER A 5 -27.05 -19.55 49.83
N LEU A 6 -25.91 -20.18 49.53
CA LEU A 6 -25.58 -21.52 49.98
C LEU A 6 -24.63 -21.41 51.18
N GLY A 7 -25.08 -21.88 52.34
CA GLY A 7 -24.32 -21.85 53.58
C GLY A 7 -23.19 -22.88 53.59
N ILE A 8 -22.00 -22.44 53.97
CA ILE A 8 -20.92 -23.29 54.47
C ILE A 8 -20.74 -22.90 55.95
N ALA A 9 -21.04 -23.85 56.83
CA ALA A 9 -20.80 -23.72 58.26
C ALA A 9 -19.29 -23.72 58.52
N VAL A 10 -18.75 -22.58 58.95
CA VAL A 10 -17.38 -22.45 59.47
C VAL A 10 -17.36 -23.00 60.88
N VAL A 11 -16.71 -24.15 61.06
CA VAL A 11 -16.30 -24.64 62.38
C VAL A 11 -15.17 -23.73 62.87
N PHE A 12 -15.48 -22.85 63.82
CA PHE A 12 -14.49 -22.07 64.55
C PHE A 12 -13.71 -22.99 65.48
N LEU A 13 -12.59 -23.54 64.99
CA LEU A 13 -11.53 -24.03 65.86
C LEU A 13 -10.73 -22.80 66.31
N PHE A 14 -11.02 -22.29 67.52
CA PHE A 14 -10.20 -21.28 68.19
C PHE A 14 -8.84 -21.91 68.51
N CYS A 15 -7.93 -21.88 67.54
CA CYS A 15 -6.50 -21.97 67.82
C CYS A 15 -6.11 -20.59 68.38
N ALA A 16 -5.75 -20.53 69.66
CA ALA A 16 -5.18 -19.32 70.25
C ALA A 16 -3.91 -18.97 69.47
N VAL A 17 -4.00 -18.02 68.54
CA VAL A 17 -2.83 -17.40 67.92
C VAL A 17 -2.15 -16.63 69.06
N LEU A 18 -1.04 -17.16 69.55
CA LEU A 18 -0.08 -16.38 70.32
C LEU A 18 0.29 -15.17 69.45
N GLN A 19 -0.22 -14.01 69.82
CA GLN A 19 0.15 -12.74 69.22
C GLN A 19 1.61 -12.48 69.60
N VAL A 20 2.55 -12.89 68.75
CA VAL A 20 3.96 -12.52 68.88
C VAL A 20 4.01 -11.01 68.64
N CYS A 21 4.24 -10.24 69.70
CA CYS A 21 4.37 -8.79 69.61
C CYS A 21 5.58 -8.44 68.73
N ALA A 22 5.41 -7.49 67.82
CA ALA A 22 6.50 -6.89 67.05
C ALA A 22 7.55 -6.27 67.99
N SER A 23 8.81 -6.70 67.88
CA SER A 23 9.91 -6.05 68.61
C SER A 23 10.43 -4.86 67.80
N VAL A 24 10.83 -3.78 68.49
CA VAL A 24 11.42 -2.60 67.85
C VAL A 24 12.87 -2.45 68.30
N TYR A 25 13.80 -2.52 67.35
CA TYR A 25 15.23 -2.35 67.57
C TYR A 25 15.67 -1.00 67.00
N THR A 26 16.04 -0.06 67.86
CA THR A 26 16.41 1.30 67.43
C THR A 26 17.92 1.43 67.28
N VAL A 27 18.37 1.80 66.08
CA VAL A 27 19.75 2.13 65.75
C VAL A 27 20.02 3.59 66.14
N THR A 28 20.84 3.78 67.17
CA THR A 28 21.24 5.08 67.72
C THR A 28 22.73 5.37 67.57
N ASN A 29 23.52 4.37 67.17
CA ASN A 29 24.96 4.43 67.04
C ASN A 29 25.39 4.07 65.60
N PRO A 30 26.10 4.96 64.87
CA PRO A 30 26.55 4.70 63.50
C PRO A 30 27.75 3.73 63.40
N GLY A 31 28.32 3.30 64.53
CA GLY A 31 29.39 2.31 64.57
C GLY A 31 28.96 0.87 64.21
N ASP A 32 29.90 -0.07 64.28
CA ASP A 32 29.75 -1.45 63.79
C ASP A 32 29.89 -2.53 64.88
N ALA A 33 29.86 -2.13 66.15
CA ALA A 33 29.95 -3.06 67.28
C ALA A 33 28.77 -4.07 67.27
N PRO A 34 28.94 -5.31 67.77
CA PRO A 34 27.86 -6.30 67.86
C PRO A 34 26.83 -6.01 68.97
N THR A 35 27.01 -4.92 69.73
CA THR A 35 26.14 -4.44 70.81
C THR A 35 26.02 -2.91 70.73
N GLY A 36 25.17 -2.30 71.57
CA GLY A 36 25.20 -0.85 71.80
C GLY A 36 24.51 0.00 70.72
N GLY A 37 23.36 -0.46 70.21
CA GLY A 37 22.49 0.36 69.35
C GLY A 37 22.99 0.54 67.91
N THR A 38 23.84 -0.34 67.40
CA THR A 38 24.31 -0.33 66.00
C THR A 38 23.36 -1.09 65.07
N LEU A 39 23.49 -0.89 63.76
CA LEU A 39 22.73 -1.66 62.77
C LEU A 39 23.08 -3.16 62.84
N ARG A 40 24.36 -3.51 63.02
CA ARG A 40 24.79 -4.90 63.18
C ARG A 40 24.12 -5.57 64.39
N TRP A 41 24.04 -4.87 65.51
CA TRP A 41 23.33 -5.34 66.70
C TRP A 41 21.84 -5.51 66.44
N ALA A 42 21.20 -4.56 65.78
CA ALA A 42 19.77 -4.62 65.46
C ALA A 42 19.43 -5.82 64.56
N ILE A 43 20.23 -6.06 63.50
CA ILE A 43 20.07 -7.23 62.62
C ILE A 43 20.27 -8.53 63.41
N ARG A 44 21.29 -8.63 64.27
CA ARG A 44 21.44 -9.84 65.10
C ARG A 44 20.27 -10.05 66.06
N SER A 45 19.65 -8.97 66.52
CA SER A 45 18.58 -9.04 67.50
C SER A 45 17.30 -9.62 66.91
N VAL A 46 16.93 -9.23 65.68
CA VAL A 46 15.79 -9.82 64.96
C VAL A 46 16.00 -11.32 64.71
N GLU A 47 17.22 -11.74 64.39
CA GLU A 47 17.51 -13.17 64.18
C GLU A 47 17.46 -14.01 65.46
N THR A 48 17.69 -13.39 66.62
CA THR A 48 17.60 -14.09 67.91
C THR A 48 16.19 -14.12 68.50
N ASN A 49 15.29 -13.25 68.03
CA ASN A 49 13.90 -13.17 68.51
C ASN A 49 12.94 -12.98 67.33
N PRO A 50 12.83 -13.96 66.42
CA PRO A 50 12.09 -13.78 65.17
C PRO A 50 10.61 -13.45 65.43
N GLY A 51 10.16 -12.35 64.83
CA GLY A 51 8.79 -11.88 64.80
C GLY A 51 8.60 -10.84 63.69
N PRO A 52 7.42 -10.20 63.59
CA PRO A 52 7.20 -9.07 62.70
C PRO A 52 7.94 -7.82 63.22
N ASP A 53 9.26 -7.88 63.25
CA ASP A 53 10.11 -6.92 63.94
C ASP A 53 10.41 -5.69 63.09
N GLU A 54 10.73 -4.58 63.76
CA GLU A 54 11.11 -3.34 63.10
C GLU A 54 12.47 -2.82 63.57
N ILE A 55 13.36 -2.59 62.61
CA ILE A 55 14.62 -1.87 62.79
C ILE A 55 14.37 -0.40 62.42
N ARG A 56 14.40 0.48 63.42
CA ARG A 56 14.24 1.94 63.27
C ARG A 56 15.56 2.67 63.47
N PHE A 57 15.66 3.91 63.01
CA PHE A 57 16.86 4.76 63.14
C PHE A 57 16.52 6.02 63.94
N ASN A 58 17.41 6.37 64.86
CA ASN A 58 17.39 7.64 65.60
C ASN A 58 18.83 8.07 65.87
N LEU A 59 19.58 8.28 64.78
CA LEU A 59 20.98 8.68 64.79
C LEU A 59 21.12 10.17 65.08
N SER A 60 22.17 10.52 65.81
CA SER A 60 22.71 11.88 65.84
C SER A 60 23.57 12.09 64.59
N ALA A 61 23.65 13.30 64.04
CA ALA A 61 24.52 13.56 62.90
C ALA A 61 25.99 13.21 63.23
N PRO A 62 26.76 12.57 62.33
CA PRO A 62 26.40 12.21 60.95
C PRO A 62 25.50 10.97 60.84
N TYR A 63 24.57 10.98 59.88
CA TYR A 63 23.63 9.87 59.61
C TYR A 63 24.25 8.72 58.78
N THR A 64 25.57 8.65 58.69
CA THR A 64 26.29 7.63 57.91
C THR A 64 26.74 6.50 58.82
N ILE A 65 26.27 5.29 58.51
CA ILE A 65 26.71 4.02 59.08
C ILE A 65 27.76 3.44 58.14
N GLN A 66 28.93 3.14 58.68
CA GLN A 66 30.05 2.57 57.91
C GLN A 66 30.56 1.30 58.60
N PRO A 67 30.04 0.12 58.22
CA PRO A 67 30.53 -1.16 58.73
C PRO A 67 32.00 -1.40 58.39
N THR A 68 32.68 -2.13 59.27
CA THR A 68 34.09 -2.56 59.12
C THR A 68 34.22 -3.96 58.48
N GLY A 69 33.10 -4.64 58.28
CA GLY A 69 33.00 -5.94 57.60
C GLY A 69 31.56 -6.24 57.19
N ALA A 70 31.35 -7.35 56.48
CA ALA A 70 30.03 -7.75 55.99
C ALA A 70 28.96 -7.72 57.09
N LEU A 71 27.79 -7.15 56.80
CA LEU A 71 26.66 -7.15 57.71
C LEU A 71 26.08 -8.58 57.86
N PRO A 72 25.46 -8.93 59.00
CA PRO A 72 24.80 -10.22 59.16
C PRO A 72 23.68 -10.39 58.13
N ILE A 73 23.45 -11.63 57.69
CA ILE A 73 22.31 -11.97 56.82
C ILE A 73 20.99 -11.92 57.61
N ILE A 74 19.91 -11.55 56.92
CA ILE A 74 18.55 -11.52 57.45
C ILE A 74 17.83 -12.77 56.93
N VAL A 75 17.46 -13.68 57.83
CA VAL A 75 16.67 -14.89 57.47
C VAL A 75 15.28 -14.87 58.09
N SER A 76 15.04 -13.98 59.04
CA SER A 76 13.74 -13.79 59.67
C SER A 76 12.70 -13.21 58.70
N ASP A 77 11.45 -13.63 58.87
CA ASP A 77 10.31 -13.14 58.09
C ASP A 77 9.74 -11.84 58.68
N ASN A 78 9.05 -11.05 57.84
CA ASN A 78 8.33 -9.84 58.22
C ASN A 78 9.18 -8.78 58.94
N VAL A 79 10.48 -8.72 58.63
CA VAL A 79 11.39 -7.71 59.19
C VAL A 79 11.25 -6.42 58.41
N THR A 80 10.93 -5.33 59.10
CA THR A 80 10.88 -3.98 58.52
C THR A 80 12.12 -3.19 58.90
N ILE A 81 12.89 -2.73 57.92
CA ILE A 81 14.03 -1.81 58.10
C ILE A 81 13.60 -0.41 57.63
N SER A 82 13.38 0.48 58.59
CA SER A 82 12.67 1.75 58.40
C SER A 82 13.61 2.96 58.41
N GLY A 83 14.29 3.27 57.31
CA GLY A 83 15.12 4.47 57.20
C GLY A 83 14.34 5.79 57.37
N ASP A 84 13.05 5.77 57.08
CA ASP A 84 12.09 6.87 57.23
C ASP A 84 11.73 7.17 58.69
N SER A 85 12.09 6.28 59.62
CA SER A 85 11.95 6.53 61.05
C SER A 85 13.00 7.51 61.60
N GLN A 86 14.07 7.80 60.84
CA GLN A 86 15.09 8.76 61.22
C GLN A 86 14.49 10.18 61.33
N PRO A 87 14.61 10.84 62.49
CA PRO A 87 14.17 12.23 62.64
C PRO A 87 14.79 13.15 61.58
N GLY A 88 13.94 13.96 60.95
CA GLY A 88 14.30 14.86 59.85
C GLY A 88 14.04 14.29 58.45
N TYR A 89 13.67 13.00 58.33
CA TYR A 89 13.31 12.42 57.04
C TYR A 89 12.10 13.16 56.43
N THR A 90 12.16 13.37 55.13
CA THR A 90 11.09 14.01 54.35
C THR A 90 10.73 13.11 53.17
N ILE A 91 11.52 13.18 52.10
CA ILE A 91 11.35 12.41 50.87
C ILE A 91 12.61 11.61 50.53
N ASN A 92 13.80 12.21 50.73
CA ASN A 92 15.06 11.57 50.36
C ASN A 92 15.63 10.79 51.57
N PRO A 93 16.24 9.62 51.35
CA PRO A 93 16.92 8.87 52.41
C PRO A 93 17.96 9.72 53.16
N LEU A 94 17.80 9.81 54.48
CA LEU A 94 18.79 10.46 55.35
C LEU A 94 19.84 9.47 55.86
N VAL A 95 19.41 8.24 56.17
CA VAL A 95 20.28 7.19 56.68
C VAL A 95 21.13 6.66 55.54
N LYS A 96 22.44 6.83 55.66
CA LYS A 96 23.43 6.43 54.66
C LYS A 96 24.15 5.18 55.15
N LEU A 97 24.12 4.11 54.37
CA LEU A 97 24.79 2.84 54.62
C LEU A 97 25.93 2.66 53.62
N SER A 98 27.15 2.97 54.04
CA SER A 98 28.35 2.93 53.19
C SER A 98 29.11 1.63 53.35
N GLY A 99 29.40 0.96 52.24
CA GLY A 99 30.25 -0.23 52.17
C GLY A 99 31.75 0.06 52.06
N ALA A 100 32.18 1.32 52.07
CA ALA A 100 33.58 1.70 51.81
C ALA A 100 34.60 1.11 52.81
N GLY A 101 34.16 0.65 53.98
CA GLY A 101 34.99 -0.04 54.97
C GLY A 101 35.02 -1.57 54.85
N VAL A 102 34.35 -2.14 53.84
CA VAL A 102 34.10 -3.58 53.71
C VAL A 102 34.86 -4.13 52.49
N SER A 103 35.51 -5.30 52.64
CA SER A 103 36.26 -5.94 51.54
C SER A 103 35.43 -6.90 50.67
N SER A 104 34.32 -7.42 51.20
CA SER A 104 33.38 -8.30 50.50
C SER A 104 32.01 -8.31 51.17
N GLY A 105 30.95 -8.50 50.39
CA GLY A 105 29.58 -8.60 50.88
C GLY A 105 28.66 -7.52 50.30
N SER A 106 27.37 -7.70 50.54
CA SER A 106 26.29 -6.81 50.12
C SER A 106 25.89 -5.86 51.23
N GLY A 107 25.22 -4.76 50.89
CA GLY A 107 24.69 -3.83 51.89
C GLY A 107 23.64 -4.45 52.80
N LEU A 108 22.62 -5.06 52.21
CA LEU A 108 21.66 -5.89 52.94
C LEU A 108 21.49 -7.21 52.21
N SER A 109 21.51 -8.33 52.94
CA SER A 109 21.32 -9.67 52.40
C SER A 109 20.15 -10.34 53.11
N LEU A 110 19.04 -10.53 52.39
CA LEU A 110 17.87 -11.26 52.84
C LEU A 110 17.88 -12.65 52.19
N VAL A 111 17.81 -13.69 52.98
CA VAL A 111 17.99 -15.08 52.51
C VAL A 111 16.84 -15.92 53.03
N SER A 112 16.03 -16.47 52.11
CA SER A 112 14.80 -17.19 52.44
C SER A 112 13.82 -16.40 53.33
N SER A 113 13.93 -15.07 53.33
CA SER A 113 13.07 -14.18 54.12
C SER A 113 11.79 -13.88 53.35
N SER A 114 10.67 -13.89 54.06
CA SER A 114 9.33 -13.63 53.52
C SER A 114 8.69 -12.40 54.15
N GLY A 115 8.10 -11.51 53.33
CA GLY A 115 7.31 -10.36 53.81
C GLY A 115 8.11 -9.20 54.41
N SER A 116 9.44 -9.24 54.32
CA SER A 116 10.32 -8.19 54.84
C SER A 116 10.27 -6.91 53.98
N VAL A 117 10.54 -5.76 54.60
CA VAL A 117 10.50 -4.45 53.94
C VAL A 117 11.79 -3.69 54.25
N VAL A 118 12.48 -3.22 53.21
CA VAL A 118 13.60 -2.28 53.32
C VAL A 118 13.14 -0.95 52.75
N ARG A 119 13.20 0.13 53.54
CA ARG A 119 12.76 1.44 53.06
C ARG A 119 13.61 2.63 53.46
N ALA A 120 13.64 3.62 52.57
CA ALA A 120 14.22 4.95 52.82
C ALA A 120 15.69 4.95 53.27
N LEU A 121 16.50 4.04 52.72
CA LEU A 121 17.95 3.96 52.95
C LEU A 121 18.75 4.42 51.72
N HIS A 122 19.89 5.06 51.95
CA HIS A 122 20.89 5.28 50.91
C HIS A 122 22.03 4.26 51.08
N ILE A 123 22.07 3.24 50.23
CA ILE A 123 23.02 2.13 50.25
C ILE A 123 24.04 2.31 49.11
N PHE A 124 25.32 2.46 49.45
CA PHE A 124 26.34 2.80 48.44
C PHE A 124 27.75 2.29 48.80
N ASP A 125 28.62 2.22 47.78
CA ASP A 125 30.01 1.79 47.87
C ASP A 125 30.21 0.36 48.41
N TRP A 126 29.25 -0.54 48.22
CA TRP A 126 29.41 -1.95 48.60
C TRP A 126 30.20 -2.74 47.56
N PRO A 127 31.13 -3.64 47.95
CA PRO A 127 31.91 -4.43 46.98
C PRO A 127 31.08 -5.37 46.10
N SER A 128 29.88 -5.75 46.54
CA SER A 128 28.97 -6.64 45.81
C SER A 128 27.66 -5.91 45.51
N TYR A 129 26.53 -6.42 46.02
CA TYR A 129 25.21 -5.88 45.74
C TYR A 129 24.82 -4.81 46.76
N GLY A 130 24.00 -3.84 46.37
CA GLY A 130 23.40 -2.92 47.35
C GLY A 130 22.41 -3.66 48.25
N ALA A 131 21.41 -4.32 47.64
CA ALA A 131 20.46 -5.20 48.31
C ALA A 131 20.35 -6.54 47.59
N ALA A 132 20.53 -7.64 48.33
CA ALA A 132 20.55 -9.00 47.81
C ALA A 132 19.43 -9.84 48.46
N LEU A 133 18.54 -10.40 47.63
CA LEU A 133 17.44 -11.28 48.03
C LEU A 133 17.69 -12.66 47.40
N TRP A 134 18.05 -13.64 48.21
CA TRP A 134 18.49 -14.97 47.76
C TRP A 134 17.61 -16.09 48.32
N SER A 135 17.85 -17.29 47.80
CA SER A 135 17.34 -18.57 48.32
C SER A 135 15.82 -18.58 48.52
N ASP A 136 15.08 -18.13 47.51
CA ASP A 136 13.62 -18.10 47.48
C ASP A 136 13.03 -17.17 48.56
N SER A 137 13.66 -16.01 48.75
CA SER A 137 13.03 -14.90 49.49
C SER A 137 11.74 -14.49 48.78
N ARG A 138 10.68 -14.18 49.53
CA ARG A 138 9.33 -13.96 48.97
C ARG A 138 8.67 -12.70 49.49
N ASN A 139 7.87 -12.02 48.67
CA ASN A 139 7.09 -10.86 49.10
C ASN A 139 7.93 -9.76 49.79
N VAL A 140 9.22 -9.67 49.48
CA VAL A 140 10.10 -8.65 50.05
C VAL A 140 9.92 -7.36 49.27
N SER A 141 9.84 -6.23 49.96
CA SER A 141 9.70 -4.90 49.34
C SER A 141 10.92 -4.03 49.60
N ILE A 142 11.52 -3.46 48.55
CA ILE A 142 12.59 -2.45 48.64
C ILE A 142 12.03 -1.14 48.11
N VAL A 143 11.79 -0.15 48.97
CA VAL A 143 10.99 1.04 48.61
C VAL A 143 11.62 2.35 49.10
N GLY A 144 11.62 3.39 48.27
CA GLY A 144 12.17 4.70 48.67
C GLY A 144 13.69 4.72 48.88
N CYS A 145 14.43 3.70 48.40
CA CYS A 145 15.85 3.54 48.64
C CYS A 145 16.70 4.15 47.53
N TRP A 146 17.85 4.72 47.89
CA TRP A 146 18.90 5.11 46.95
C TRP A 146 19.98 4.04 47.00
N ILE A 147 20.13 3.25 45.93
CA ILE A 147 21.07 2.14 45.84
C ILE A 147 22.07 2.45 44.74
N ILE A 148 23.18 3.07 45.13
CA ILE A 148 24.04 3.80 44.20
C ILE A 148 25.49 3.31 44.29
N SER A 149 26.19 3.21 43.16
CA SER A 149 27.65 3.00 43.13
C SER A 149 28.17 1.74 43.85
N ASN A 150 27.45 0.63 43.75
CA ASN A 150 27.91 -0.66 44.28
C ASN A 150 28.73 -1.43 43.21
N GLY A 151 29.61 -2.33 43.67
CA GLY A 151 30.58 -3.10 42.86
C GLY A 151 29.99 -4.29 42.10
N SER A 152 28.67 -4.43 42.07
CA SER A 152 27.93 -5.36 41.22
C SER A 152 26.56 -4.79 40.90
N SER A 153 25.49 -5.59 40.91
CA SER A 153 24.14 -5.09 40.67
C SER A 153 23.58 -4.32 41.87
N GLY A 154 22.80 -3.27 41.65
CA GLY A 154 22.19 -2.50 42.75
C GLY A 154 21.25 -3.37 43.58
N VAL A 155 20.23 -3.95 42.94
CA VAL A 155 19.31 -4.92 43.54
C VAL A 155 19.49 -6.28 42.86
N TYR A 156 19.57 -7.35 43.65
CA TYR A 156 19.81 -8.70 43.14
C TYR A 156 18.77 -9.68 43.69
N LEU A 157 17.92 -10.22 42.81
CA LEU A 157 16.81 -11.13 43.08
C LEU A 157 17.14 -12.50 42.48
N SER A 158 17.72 -13.44 43.26
CA SER A 158 18.16 -14.73 42.70
C SER A 158 18.23 -15.92 43.66
N PRO A 159 17.35 -16.91 43.49
CA PRO A 159 15.96 -16.70 43.12
C PRO A 159 15.25 -15.96 44.27
N ALA A 160 14.42 -14.97 43.94
CA ALA A 160 13.51 -14.33 44.89
C ALA A 160 12.20 -14.02 44.16
N ASN A 161 11.06 -14.30 44.78
CA ASN A 161 9.77 -14.40 44.09
C ASN A 161 8.74 -13.45 44.69
N TYR A 162 7.82 -12.92 43.89
CA TYR A 162 6.74 -12.02 44.35
C TYR A 162 7.25 -10.76 45.09
N CYS A 163 8.50 -10.39 44.87
CA CYS A 163 9.15 -9.26 45.51
C CYS A 163 8.83 -7.96 44.74
N THR A 164 8.83 -6.83 45.45
CA THR A 164 8.59 -5.50 44.88
C THR A 164 9.82 -4.61 45.03
N VAL A 165 10.33 -4.10 43.92
CA VAL A 165 11.35 -3.05 43.88
C VAL A 165 10.66 -1.74 43.53
N GLY A 166 10.41 -0.94 44.55
CA GLY A 166 9.70 0.34 44.52
C GLY A 166 8.28 0.20 45.03
N GLY A 167 7.31 0.91 44.45
CA GLY A 167 5.92 0.75 44.86
C GLY A 167 4.97 1.77 44.26
N GLU A 168 3.67 1.59 44.53
CA GLU A 168 2.58 2.41 43.98
C GLU A 168 2.50 3.81 44.63
N ALA A 169 3.11 4.02 45.80
CA ALA A 169 3.08 5.30 46.50
C ALA A 169 4.19 6.24 46.02
N ALA A 170 3.95 7.55 46.06
CA ALA A 170 4.92 8.57 45.63
C ALA A 170 6.27 8.49 46.37
N LEU A 171 6.24 8.13 47.66
CA LEU A 171 7.43 7.97 48.50
C LEU A 171 8.16 6.63 48.30
N SER A 172 7.61 5.72 47.49
CA SER A 172 8.24 4.43 47.20
C SER A 172 9.38 4.53 46.17
N LYS A 173 9.75 5.74 45.72
CA LYS A 173 10.67 5.92 44.60
C LYS A 173 12.08 5.43 44.93
N ASN A 174 12.55 4.43 44.20
CA ASN A 174 13.95 4.02 44.28
C ASN A 174 14.82 4.79 43.27
N VAL A 175 16.09 4.98 43.61
CA VAL A 175 17.14 5.40 42.68
C VAL A 175 18.20 4.31 42.65
N ILE A 176 18.39 3.63 41.51
CA ILE A 176 19.24 2.45 41.36
C ILE A 176 20.21 2.68 40.20
N SER A 177 21.36 3.29 40.52
CA SER A 177 22.20 3.95 39.52
C SER A 177 23.69 3.88 39.87
N GLY A 178 24.57 4.05 38.88
CA GLY A 178 26.02 4.09 39.11
C GLY A 178 26.64 2.75 39.51
N ASN A 179 25.88 1.65 39.55
CA ASN A 179 26.37 0.34 39.96
C ASN A 179 27.23 -0.27 38.83
N SER A 180 28.28 -1.03 39.16
CA SER A 180 29.26 -1.47 38.15
C SER A 180 28.76 -2.57 37.22
N ASP A 181 27.60 -3.18 37.50
CA ASP A 181 26.92 -4.14 36.63
C ASP A 181 25.49 -3.66 36.33
N ASN A 182 24.45 -4.43 36.67
CA ASN A 182 23.06 -4.07 36.39
C ASN A 182 22.48 -3.10 37.44
N GLY A 183 21.45 -2.34 37.09
CA GLY A 183 20.63 -1.71 38.13
C GLY A 183 19.92 -2.78 38.98
N ILE A 184 19.13 -3.62 38.31
CA ILE A 184 18.40 -4.74 38.91
C ILE A 184 18.75 -6.03 38.16
N PHE A 185 19.07 -7.10 38.89
CA PHE A 185 19.23 -8.45 38.36
C PHE A 185 18.13 -9.35 38.91
N ASP A 186 17.31 -9.94 38.04
CA ASP A 186 16.13 -10.72 38.40
C ASP A 186 16.09 -12.10 37.70
N THR A 187 16.20 -13.17 38.47
CA THR A 187 15.99 -14.56 38.01
C THR A 187 14.75 -15.20 38.65
N GLY A 188 13.96 -14.40 39.37
CA GLY A 188 12.82 -14.83 40.15
C GLY A 188 11.50 -14.93 39.40
N LEU A 189 10.42 -15.18 40.12
CA LEU A 189 9.07 -15.35 39.60
C LEU A 189 8.18 -14.21 40.06
N SER A 190 7.44 -13.63 39.13
CA SER A 190 6.34 -12.69 39.40
C SER A 190 6.74 -11.50 40.27
N ASN A 191 7.96 -10.98 40.06
CA ASN A 191 8.43 -9.77 40.75
C ASN A 191 7.80 -8.51 40.14
N LEU A 192 7.79 -7.42 40.90
CA LEU A 192 7.29 -6.11 40.47
C LEU A 192 8.43 -5.09 40.54
N VAL A 193 8.65 -4.34 39.47
CA VAL A 193 9.57 -3.19 39.45
C VAL A 193 8.76 -1.94 39.14
N LEU A 194 8.61 -1.06 40.12
CA LEU A 194 7.70 0.09 40.11
C LEU A 194 8.42 1.35 40.57
N ASN A 195 7.94 2.53 40.15
CA ASN A 195 8.38 3.85 40.62
C ASN A 195 9.91 3.96 40.82
N SER A 196 10.72 3.51 39.87
CA SER A 196 12.18 3.47 40.04
C SER A 196 12.88 4.30 38.98
N TYR A 197 13.88 5.07 39.39
CA TYR A 197 14.88 5.70 38.53
C TYR A 197 16.08 4.77 38.43
N ILE A 198 16.38 4.27 37.24
CA ILE A 198 17.37 3.22 37.02
C ILE A 198 18.37 3.68 35.96
N GLY A 199 19.59 4.02 36.39
CA GLY A 199 20.69 4.51 35.55
C GLY A 199 20.72 6.03 35.36
N CYS A 200 19.77 6.76 35.94
CA CYS A 200 19.77 8.23 36.01
C CYS A 200 20.01 8.72 37.44
N ASP A 201 20.42 9.97 37.56
CA ASP A 201 20.58 10.63 38.86
C ASP A 201 19.22 10.80 39.57
N PRO A 202 19.19 11.18 40.86
CA PRO A 202 17.94 11.38 41.58
C PRO A 202 16.99 12.43 40.99
N SER A 203 17.49 13.34 40.14
CA SER A 203 16.64 14.30 39.41
C SER A 203 15.95 13.69 38.19
N GLY A 204 16.46 12.57 37.67
CA GLY A 204 15.98 11.93 36.44
C GLY A 204 16.30 12.70 35.17
N LEU A 205 17.24 13.66 35.25
CA LEU A 205 17.65 14.53 34.13
C LEU A 205 19.05 14.22 33.61
N SER A 206 19.88 13.53 34.39
CA SER A 206 21.26 13.21 34.01
C SER A 206 21.54 11.73 34.13
N ALA A 207 22.42 11.21 33.26
CA ALA A 207 22.85 9.83 33.34
C ALA A 207 23.76 9.61 34.58
N MET A 208 23.49 8.55 35.32
CA MET A 208 24.36 7.98 36.35
C MET A 208 24.46 6.48 36.05
N PRO A 209 25.26 6.10 35.05
CA PRO A 209 25.10 4.82 34.37
C PRO A 209 25.33 3.62 35.27
N ASN A 210 24.44 2.63 35.19
CA ASN A 210 24.83 1.27 35.56
C ASN A 210 25.76 0.71 34.46
N GLY A 211 26.69 -0.15 34.85
CA GLY A 211 27.77 -0.66 34.00
C GLY A 211 27.31 -1.51 32.82
N THR A 212 26.16 -2.18 32.95
CA THR A 212 25.53 -2.99 31.89
C THR A 212 24.05 -2.58 31.73
N PHE A 213 23.09 -3.44 32.06
CA PHE A 213 21.67 -3.20 31.83
C PHE A 213 21.04 -2.41 32.97
N GLY A 214 19.97 -1.66 32.68
CA GLY A 214 19.13 -1.10 33.75
C GLY A 214 18.48 -2.24 34.54
N ILE A 215 17.78 -3.12 33.83
CA ILE A 215 17.15 -4.32 34.38
C ILE A 215 17.57 -5.53 33.53
N PHE A 216 18.18 -6.52 34.18
CA PHE A 216 18.39 -7.85 33.64
C PHE A 216 17.32 -8.79 34.20
N ALA A 217 16.51 -9.40 33.34
CA ALA A 217 15.49 -10.36 33.73
C ALA A 217 15.69 -11.70 33.00
N ALA A 218 15.78 -12.78 33.76
CA ALA A 218 15.82 -14.17 33.27
C ALA A 218 14.71 -15.03 33.89
N GLY A 219 13.92 -14.45 34.79
CA GLY A 219 12.78 -15.06 35.46
C GLY A 219 11.45 -14.99 34.69
N GLN A 220 10.37 -15.52 35.27
CA GLN A 220 9.06 -15.58 34.62
C GLN A 220 8.04 -14.66 35.31
N GLY A 221 7.20 -13.98 34.54
CA GLY A 221 6.03 -13.28 35.07
C GLY A 221 6.31 -11.92 35.73
N THR A 222 7.56 -11.44 35.71
CA THR A 222 7.91 -10.13 36.25
C THR A 222 7.14 -9.02 35.54
N THR A 223 6.61 -8.06 36.30
CA THR A 223 6.01 -6.85 35.75
C THR A 223 6.93 -5.66 36.00
N ILE A 224 7.29 -4.97 34.92
CA ILE A 224 8.13 -3.78 34.94
C ILE A 224 7.25 -2.58 34.58
N GLY A 225 6.98 -1.75 35.57
CA GLY A 225 6.13 -0.56 35.48
C GLY A 225 4.69 -0.83 35.88
N SER A 226 3.84 0.18 35.70
CA SER A 226 2.45 0.19 36.16
C SER A 226 1.59 1.05 35.22
N THR A 227 0.28 0.83 35.25
CA THR A 227 -0.69 1.72 34.61
C THR A 227 -0.88 3.04 35.36
N SER A 228 -0.45 3.11 36.62
CA SER A 228 -0.42 4.35 37.40
C SER A 228 0.78 5.20 37.01
N SER A 229 0.54 6.46 36.65
CA SER A 229 1.61 7.42 36.33
C SER A 229 2.57 7.66 37.49
N TRP A 230 2.13 7.44 38.73
CA TRP A 230 2.96 7.61 39.93
C TRP A 230 3.87 6.42 40.20
N ALA A 231 3.59 5.28 39.56
CA ALA A 231 4.38 4.05 39.66
C ALA A 231 5.21 3.77 38.41
N ARG A 232 5.34 4.76 37.51
CA ARG A 232 6.17 4.72 36.31
C ARG A 232 7.66 4.61 36.64
N ASN A 233 8.36 3.71 35.99
CA ASN A 233 9.83 3.70 36.02
C ASN A 233 10.41 4.65 34.95
N VAL A 234 11.58 5.19 35.26
CA VAL A 234 12.47 5.88 34.32
C VAL A 234 13.75 5.06 34.23
N ILE A 235 13.93 4.37 33.10
CA ILE A 235 14.99 3.38 32.90
C ILE A 235 15.90 3.92 31.80
N SER A 236 16.92 4.67 32.20
CA SER A 236 17.62 5.61 31.34
C SER A 236 19.08 5.75 31.76
N GLY A 237 19.96 6.19 30.85
CA GLY A 237 21.36 6.45 31.17
C GLY A 237 22.25 5.23 31.38
N ASN A 238 21.77 4.01 31.11
CA ASN A 238 22.55 2.78 31.31
C ASN A 238 23.55 2.53 30.15
N ASN A 239 24.69 1.89 30.45
CA ASN A 239 25.72 1.59 29.43
C ASN A 239 25.32 0.46 28.47
N GLY A 240 24.34 -0.36 28.83
CA GLY A 240 23.70 -1.39 28.02
C GLY A 240 22.25 -1.03 27.66
N ALA A 241 21.43 -2.05 27.40
CA ALA A 241 20.00 -1.84 27.22
C ALA A 241 19.33 -1.39 28.53
N GLY A 242 18.28 -0.56 28.45
CA GLY A 242 17.47 -0.22 29.61
C GLY A 242 16.88 -1.47 30.26
N ILE A 243 16.29 -2.36 29.46
CA ILE A 243 15.77 -3.66 29.90
C ILE A 243 16.34 -4.78 29.01
N CYS A 244 16.75 -5.89 29.61
CA CYS A 244 17.22 -7.09 28.91
C CYS A 244 16.47 -8.32 29.43
N LEU A 245 15.69 -8.96 28.56
CA LEU A 245 14.98 -10.21 28.82
C LEU A 245 15.75 -11.37 28.21
N ARG A 246 16.34 -12.23 29.04
CA ARG A 246 17.17 -13.36 28.61
C ARG A 246 16.34 -14.50 28.01
N PRO A 247 16.96 -15.52 27.38
CA PRO A 247 16.23 -16.61 26.73
C PRO A 247 15.21 -17.35 27.61
N SER A 248 15.44 -17.43 28.92
CA SER A 248 14.52 -18.04 29.89
C SER A 248 13.39 -17.12 30.36
N ALA A 249 13.45 -15.82 30.04
CA ALA A 249 12.46 -14.85 30.46
C ALA A 249 11.15 -15.06 29.68
N THR A 250 10.08 -15.36 30.40
CA THR A 250 8.77 -15.61 29.80
C THR A 250 7.67 -14.89 30.55
N ASN A 251 6.59 -14.53 29.84
CA ASN A 251 5.43 -13.84 30.42
C ASN A 251 5.79 -12.54 31.17
N VAL A 252 6.92 -11.90 30.85
CA VAL A 252 7.28 -10.58 31.41
C VAL A 252 6.37 -9.52 30.79
N THR A 253 5.87 -8.61 31.62
CA THR A 253 5.02 -7.49 31.19
C THR A 253 5.75 -6.17 31.45
N ILE A 254 5.94 -5.36 30.41
CA ILE A 254 6.60 -4.04 30.50
C ILE A 254 5.57 -2.97 30.14
N VAL A 255 5.12 -2.17 31.10
CA VAL A 255 4.01 -1.22 30.89
C VAL A 255 4.26 0.15 31.54
N GLY A 256 3.87 1.22 30.84
CA GLY A 256 3.83 2.56 31.42
C GLY A 256 5.19 3.18 31.76
N ASN A 257 6.29 2.69 31.20
CA ASN A 257 7.66 3.14 31.50
C ASN A 257 8.18 4.23 30.56
N TYR A 258 9.16 5.00 31.02
CA TYR A 258 10.02 5.86 30.21
C TYR A 258 11.40 5.24 30.07
N ILE A 259 11.86 5.01 28.83
CA ILE A 259 13.06 4.23 28.53
C ILE A 259 13.93 4.99 27.52
N GLY A 260 15.09 5.47 27.99
CA GLY A 260 16.03 6.29 27.21
C GLY A 260 15.74 7.79 27.24
N THR A 261 14.70 8.19 27.98
CA THR A 261 14.24 9.57 28.13
C THR A 261 14.43 10.07 29.56
N ASP A 262 14.25 11.37 29.78
CA ASP A 262 14.18 11.96 31.11
C ASP A 262 12.86 11.60 31.83
N PHE A 263 12.72 12.02 33.10
CA PHE A 263 11.53 11.72 33.89
C PHE A 263 10.23 12.35 33.34
N ALA A 264 10.35 13.41 32.53
CA ALA A 264 9.22 14.07 31.88
C ALA A 264 8.86 13.38 30.54
N GLY A 265 9.74 12.51 30.04
CA GLY A 265 9.55 11.78 28.80
C GLY A 265 9.75 12.63 27.56
N VAL A 266 10.46 13.76 27.65
CA VAL A 266 10.65 14.75 26.58
C VAL A 266 12.13 15.00 26.23
N GLY A 267 13.03 14.87 27.21
CA GLY A 267 14.48 14.97 27.02
C GLY A 267 15.15 13.61 26.86
N THR A 268 16.38 13.59 26.31
CA THR A 268 17.17 12.37 26.19
C THR A 268 18.01 12.10 27.43
N VAL A 269 17.92 10.89 27.99
CA VAL A 269 18.89 10.34 28.95
C VAL A 269 19.22 8.93 28.46
N SER A 270 20.03 8.86 27.40
CA SER A 270 20.14 7.68 26.56
C SER A 270 20.67 6.45 27.28
N ASN A 271 19.98 5.32 27.12
CA ASN A 271 20.63 4.02 27.25
C ASN A 271 21.43 3.71 25.97
N TYR A 272 22.26 2.66 26.00
CA TYR A 272 22.82 2.12 24.77
C TYR A 272 21.74 1.56 23.85
N GLY A 273 20.79 0.77 24.37
CA GLY A 273 19.56 0.36 23.66
C GLY A 273 18.33 0.46 24.56
N GLY A 274 17.12 0.46 24.01
CA GLY A 274 15.91 0.55 24.84
C GLY A 274 15.60 -0.78 25.55
N ILE A 275 15.05 -1.74 24.81
CA ILE A 275 14.68 -3.07 25.32
C ILE A 275 15.29 -4.15 24.43
N LEU A 276 16.01 -5.11 25.03
CA LEU A 276 16.48 -6.34 24.37
C LEU A 276 15.65 -7.53 24.85
N ILE A 277 15.12 -8.33 23.92
CA ILE A 277 14.30 -9.50 24.17
C ILE A 277 14.92 -10.72 23.48
N GLU A 278 15.35 -11.68 24.28
CA GLU A 278 15.85 -12.98 23.84
C GLU A 278 14.89 -14.13 24.25
N GLY A 279 13.96 -13.86 25.17
CA GLY A 279 12.95 -14.81 25.67
C GLY A 279 11.62 -14.78 24.93
N SER A 280 10.64 -15.59 25.36
CA SER A 280 9.37 -15.83 24.65
C SER A 280 8.12 -15.38 25.40
N GLY A 281 7.06 -15.07 24.66
CA GLY A 281 5.73 -14.80 25.23
C GLY A 281 5.63 -13.52 26.08
N ASN A 282 6.56 -12.58 25.91
CA ASN A 282 6.59 -11.34 26.70
C ASN A 282 5.69 -10.26 26.07
N LEU A 283 5.19 -9.34 26.90
CA LEU A 283 4.36 -8.21 26.50
C LEU A 283 5.07 -6.88 26.77
N VAL A 284 5.24 -6.07 25.74
CA VAL A 284 5.71 -4.68 25.85
C VAL A 284 4.56 -3.75 25.50
N GLY A 285 4.05 -3.06 26.52
CA GLY A 285 2.92 -2.14 26.46
C GLY A 285 1.58 -2.85 26.65
N GLY A 286 0.54 -2.40 25.95
CA GLY A 286 -0.82 -2.94 26.07
C GLY A 286 -1.88 -1.98 25.52
N GLY A 287 -3.15 -2.38 25.62
CA GLY A 287 -4.29 -1.61 25.11
C GLY A 287 -5.11 -0.86 26.16
N GLY A 288 -4.59 -0.72 27.38
CA GLY A 288 -5.28 -0.08 28.51
C GLY A 288 -4.76 1.34 28.77
N ALA A 289 -5.53 2.16 29.49
CA ALA A 289 -5.03 3.46 29.94
C ALA A 289 -3.75 3.27 30.79
N GLY A 290 -2.72 4.06 30.52
CA GLY A 290 -1.45 4.02 31.25
C GLY A 290 -0.51 2.88 30.87
N THR A 291 -0.86 1.98 29.94
CA THR A 291 0.06 0.87 29.55
C THR A 291 1.19 1.31 28.62
N THR A 292 1.07 2.47 27.97
CA THR A 292 2.02 2.97 26.97
C THR A 292 3.41 3.20 27.55
N ASN A 293 4.41 2.51 26.98
CA ASN A 293 5.80 2.87 27.20
C ASN A 293 6.25 3.93 26.20
N VAL A 294 7.16 4.82 26.62
CA VAL A 294 7.90 5.75 25.76
C VAL A 294 9.33 5.22 25.65
N ILE A 295 9.72 4.82 24.43
CA ILE A 295 10.99 4.14 24.14
C ILE A 295 11.73 4.95 23.08
N ALA A 296 12.52 5.91 23.54
CA ALA A 296 13.04 6.98 22.69
C ALA A 296 14.41 7.46 23.19
N GLY A 297 15.16 8.16 22.34
CA GLY A 297 16.46 8.74 22.71
C GLY A 297 17.57 7.72 22.98
N ASN A 298 17.43 6.45 22.59
CA ASN A 298 18.45 5.42 22.81
C ASN A 298 19.55 5.47 21.72
N ARG A 299 20.79 5.08 22.07
CA ARG A 299 21.95 5.08 21.14
C ARG A 299 21.99 3.89 20.18
N LEU A 300 20.90 3.13 20.08
CA LEU A 300 20.76 1.96 19.21
C LEU A 300 19.27 1.78 18.90
N ASP A 301 18.75 0.55 18.91
CA ASP A 301 17.35 0.29 18.66
C ASP A 301 16.47 0.66 19.85
N GLY A 302 15.22 1.03 19.59
CA GLY A 302 14.20 1.16 20.62
C GLY A 302 13.90 -0.20 21.26
N ILE A 303 13.46 -1.17 20.45
CA ILE A 303 13.21 -2.55 20.89
C ILE A 303 13.92 -3.52 19.94
N ARG A 304 14.64 -4.50 20.51
CA ARG A 304 15.39 -5.50 19.77
C ARG A 304 14.99 -6.91 20.20
N LEU A 305 14.62 -7.77 19.25
CA LEU A 305 14.30 -9.18 19.43
C LEU A 305 15.39 -10.02 18.77
N SER A 306 16.07 -10.87 19.55
CA SER A 306 17.26 -11.61 19.10
C SER A 306 17.19 -13.08 19.48
N GLY A 307 17.52 -13.96 18.53
CA GLY A 307 17.66 -15.40 18.80
C GLY A 307 16.37 -16.18 18.58
N ALA A 308 16.51 -17.48 18.31
CA ALA A 308 15.39 -18.40 18.07
C ALA A 308 14.43 -18.56 19.27
N SER A 309 14.89 -18.23 20.48
CA SER A 309 14.05 -18.22 21.68
C SER A 309 13.11 -17.01 21.74
N ALA A 310 13.37 -15.95 20.97
CA ALA A 310 12.50 -14.77 20.89
C ALA A 310 11.28 -15.05 19.99
N THR A 311 10.27 -15.69 20.57
CA THR A 311 9.04 -16.09 19.89
C THR A 311 7.78 -15.72 20.66
N GLY A 312 6.69 -15.43 19.95
CA GLY A 312 5.40 -15.12 20.56
C GLY A 312 5.37 -13.84 21.39
N ASN A 313 6.38 -12.97 21.26
CA ASN A 313 6.41 -11.69 21.96
C ASN A 313 5.43 -10.70 21.31
N ARG A 314 4.83 -9.84 22.11
CA ARG A 314 3.86 -8.82 21.67
C ARG A 314 4.33 -7.44 22.06
N ILE A 315 4.46 -6.56 21.08
CA ILE A 315 4.79 -5.14 21.26
C ILE A 315 3.53 -4.38 20.90
N GLU A 316 2.81 -3.82 21.87
CA GLU A 316 1.49 -3.22 21.69
C GLU A 316 1.39 -1.86 22.39
N GLY A 317 0.80 -0.84 21.75
CA GLY A 317 0.44 0.42 22.41
C GLY A 317 1.61 1.30 22.86
N ASN A 318 2.78 1.21 22.22
CA ASN A 318 3.99 1.96 22.60
C ASN A 318 4.24 3.20 21.72
N LEU A 319 4.95 4.18 22.27
CA LEU A 319 5.58 5.29 21.53
C LEU A 319 7.07 4.98 21.35
N ILE A 320 7.53 4.84 20.11
CA ILE A 320 8.89 4.37 19.79
C ILE A 320 9.58 5.37 18.84
N GLY A 321 10.65 6.00 19.33
CA GLY A 321 11.41 7.04 18.61
C GLY A 321 10.79 8.44 18.67
N ILE A 322 9.68 8.58 19.40
CA ILE A 322 9.01 9.84 19.72
C ILE A 322 8.82 9.98 21.22
N ASN A 323 8.73 11.22 21.69
CA ASN A 323 8.50 11.56 23.08
C ASN A 323 7.01 11.44 23.46
N VAL A 324 6.68 11.70 24.73
CA VAL A 324 5.29 11.61 25.23
C VAL A 324 4.32 12.58 24.53
N ASP A 325 4.84 13.69 24.01
CA ASP A 325 4.07 14.71 23.27
C ASP A 325 3.96 14.40 21.76
N GLY A 326 4.52 13.28 21.30
CA GLY A 326 4.51 12.86 19.91
C GLY A 326 5.56 13.54 19.01
N GLN A 327 6.51 14.28 19.59
CA GLN A 327 7.62 14.88 18.87
C GLN A 327 8.77 13.88 18.70
N ALA A 328 9.57 14.02 17.63
CA ALA A 328 10.72 13.16 17.39
C ALA A 328 11.73 13.22 18.55
N LEU A 329 12.06 12.06 19.11
CA LEU A 329 13.13 11.86 20.09
C LEU A 329 13.90 10.60 19.69
N PRO A 330 14.75 10.71 18.65
CA PRO A 330 15.18 9.56 17.87
C PRO A 330 15.89 8.49 18.68
N ASN A 331 15.55 7.22 18.43
CA ASN A 331 16.52 6.15 18.62
C ASN A 331 17.50 6.19 17.43
N THR A 332 18.81 6.01 17.68
CA THR A 332 19.83 6.21 16.64
C THR A 332 19.95 5.04 15.65
N ALA A 333 19.19 3.96 15.83
CA ALA A 333 19.03 2.88 14.85
C ALA A 333 17.53 2.65 14.56
N HIS A 334 17.05 1.40 14.62
CA HIS A 334 15.67 1.04 14.28
C HIS A 334 14.71 1.36 15.42
N GLY A 335 13.42 1.57 15.12
CA GLY A 335 12.38 1.58 16.15
C GLY A 335 12.25 0.19 16.79
N VAL A 336 11.96 -0.81 15.96
CA VAL A 336 11.89 -2.23 16.32
C VAL A 336 12.78 -3.06 15.39
N TYR A 337 13.67 -3.86 15.96
CA TYR A 337 14.58 -4.74 15.20
C TYR A 337 14.37 -6.22 15.59
N ILE A 338 14.00 -7.06 14.63
CA ILE A 338 13.77 -8.50 14.82
C ILE A 338 14.79 -9.26 13.99
N PHE A 339 15.68 -10.02 14.62
CA PHE A 339 16.81 -10.65 13.92
C PHE A 339 17.30 -11.95 14.55
N ASN A 340 18.28 -12.59 13.93
CA ASN A 340 18.98 -13.78 14.43
C ASN A 340 18.06 -14.97 14.76
N GLY A 341 17.09 -15.28 13.90
CA GLY A 341 16.18 -16.42 14.07
C GLY A 341 14.94 -16.14 14.92
N ALA A 342 14.75 -14.92 15.42
CA ALA A 342 13.50 -14.53 16.08
C ALA A 342 12.30 -14.69 15.14
N HIS A 343 11.23 -15.33 15.60
CA HIS A 343 10.11 -15.72 14.74
C HIS A 343 8.77 -15.68 15.47
N ASN A 344 7.66 -15.54 14.73
CA ASN A 344 6.31 -15.52 15.28
C ASN A 344 6.07 -14.45 16.36
N ASN A 345 6.69 -13.27 16.21
CA ASN A 345 6.47 -12.12 17.09
C ASN A 345 5.48 -11.12 16.46
N PHE A 346 4.83 -10.31 17.29
CA PHE A 346 3.82 -9.36 16.90
C PHE A 346 4.24 -7.94 17.25
N VAL A 347 4.35 -7.08 16.23
CA VAL A 347 4.46 -5.63 16.35
C VAL A 347 3.07 -5.06 16.09
N GLY A 348 2.35 -4.75 17.16
CA GLY A 348 1.00 -4.20 17.18
C GLY A 348 -0.09 -5.26 17.42
N GLY A 349 -1.22 -4.79 17.98
CA GLY A 349 -2.38 -5.62 18.30
C GLY A 349 -3.51 -5.54 17.26
N THR A 350 -4.69 -6.07 17.61
CA THR A 350 -5.89 -6.06 16.75
C THR A 350 -6.82 -4.85 16.97
N SER A 351 -6.46 -3.91 17.84
CA SER A 351 -7.30 -2.77 18.20
C SER A 351 -6.50 -1.47 18.24
N ASP A 352 -7.19 -0.35 18.10
CA ASP A 352 -6.58 0.99 18.08
C ASP A 352 -5.80 1.31 19.35
N SER A 353 -6.29 0.86 20.50
CA SER A 353 -5.57 1.05 21.77
C SER A 353 -4.26 0.27 21.86
N LYS A 354 -4.07 -0.76 21.02
CA LYS A 354 -2.86 -1.60 20.96
C LYS A 354 -1.91 -1.21 19.81
N ARG A 355 -2.22 -0.13 19.09
CA ARG A 355 -1.39 0.42 18.02
C ARG A 355 -0.09 0.97 18.58
N ASN A 356 1.06 0.57 18.03
CA ASN A 356 2.29 1.32 18.28
C ASN A 356 2.39 2.51 17.34
N ILE A 357 3.07 3.56 17.79
CA ILE A 357 3.49 4.68 16.96
C ILE A 357 5.02 4.62 16.88
N ILE A 358 5.54 4.35 15.69
CA ILE A 358 6.95 4.01 15.43
C ILE A 358 7.49 5.02 14.42
N SER A 359 8.09 6.09 14.94
CA SER A 359 8.38 7.31 14.17
C SER A 359 9.65 7.97 14.69
N GLY A 360 10.27 8.84 13.89
CA GLY A 360 11.44 9.62 14.33
C GLY A 360 12.74 8.83 14.49
N ASN A 361 12.81 7.54 14.11
CA ASN A 361 14.02 6.72 14.26
C ASN A 361 15.03 7.02 13.14
N LYS A 362 16.33 6.90 13.42
CA LYS A 362 17.42 7.24 12.46
C LYS A 362 17.63 6.22 11.35
N THR A 363 16.94 5.08 11.37
CA THR A 363 16.93 4.12 10.25
C THR A 363 15.50 3.72 9.90
N HIS A 364 15.16 2.43 9.99
CA HIS A 364 13.81 1.92 9.71
C HIS A 364 12.90 2.02 10.94
N GLY A 365 11.59 2.15 10.71
CA GLY A 365 10.61 2.00 11.79
C GLY A 365 10.65 0.59 12.36
N VAL A 366 10.40 -0.41 11.51
CA VAL A 366 10.50 -1.84 11.85
C VAL A 366 11.44 -2.52 10.86
N SER A 367 12.39 -3.31 11.37
CA SER A 367 13.33 -4.09 10.57
C SER A 367 13.25 -5.58 10.97
N ILE A 368 12.91 -6.45 10.02
CA ILE A 368 12.88 -7.91 10.17
C ILE A 368 14.04 -8.47 9.36
N TYR A 369 15.16 -8.78 10.01
CA TYR A 369 16.41 -9.06 9.31
C TYR A 369 16.91 -10.48 9.55
N HIS A 370 17.28 -11.16 8.46
CA HIS A 370 17.93 -12.45 8.48
C HIS A 370 19.42 -12.29 8.13
N ALA A 371 20.30 -12.79 8.99
CA ALA A 371 21.76 -12.66 8.86
C ALA A 371 22.53 -13.98 8.85
N ASN A 372 21.94 -15.06 9.37
CA ASN A 372 22.59 -16.33 9.69
C ASN A 372 21.67 -17.50 9.32
N ASP A 373 22.16 -18.74 9.32
CA ASP A 373 21.40 -19.94 8.90
C ASP A 373 20.07 -20.23 9.62
N VAL A 374 19.79 -19.58 10.76
CA VAL A 374 18.51 -19.71 11.47
C VAL A 374 17.51 -18.70 10.93
N LEU A 375 16.44 -19.18 10.30
CA LEU A 375 15.43 -18.34 9.66
C LEU A 375 14.70 -17.43 10.65
N THR A 376 14.72 -16.12 10.38
CA THR A 376 13.84 -15.12 10.99
C THR A 376 12.58 -15.11 10.15
N SER A 377 11.46 -15.62 10.68
CA SER A 377 10.25 -15.82 9.88
C SER A 377 8.94 -15.67 10.66
N GLY A 378 7.82 -15.54 9.95
CA GLY A 378 6.48 -15.54 10.55
C GLY A 378 6.19 -14.35 11.47
N ASN A 379 7.02 -13.30 11.42
CA ASN A 379 6.82 -12.10 12.24
C ASN A 379 5.73 -11.22 11.62
N VAL A 380 4.87 -10.65 12.46
CA VAL A 380 3.68 -9.90 12.06
C VAL A 380 3.82 -8.44 12.49
N VAL A 381 3.65 -7.52 11.56
CA VAL A 381 3.59 -6.07 11.80
C VAL A 381 2.19 -5.62 11.43
N ARG A 382 1.36 -5.26 12.40
CA ARG A 382 -0.07 -4.95 12.17
C ARG A 382 -0.57 -3.81 13.02
N ARG A 383 -1.54 -3.06 12.51
CA ARG A 383 -2.24 -1.96 13.18
C ARG A 383 -1.30 -0.93 13.84
N ASN A 384 -0.16 -0.62 13.24
CA ASN A 384 0.76 0.43 13.70
C ASN A 384 0.59 1.72 12.90
N PHE A 385 1.03 2.84 13.49
CA PHE A 385 1.37 4.06 12.76
C PHE A 385 2.89 4.13 12.63
N ILE A 386 3.40 4.24 11.41
CA ILE A 386 4.84 4.18 11.13
C ILE A 386 5.24 5.36 10.24
N GLY A 387 6.06 6.27 10.78
CA GLY A 387 6.57 7.47 10.10
C GLY A 387 5.69 8.72 10.20
N THR A 388 4.62 8.66 11.00
CA THR A 388 3.66 9.75 11.25
C THR A 388 3.59 10.17 12.71
N ASP A 389 2.93 11.29 13.00
CA ASP A 389 2.60 11.71 14.35
C ASP A 389 1.51 10.80 14.98
N ILE A 390 1.16 11.07 16.24
CA ILE A 390 0.14 10.31 16.99
C ILE A 390 -1.25 10.36 16.34
N THR A 391 -1.52 11.36 15.51
CA THR A 391 -2.79 11.49 14.78
C THR A 391 -2.79 10.75 13.45
N GLY A 392 -1.60 10.39 12.94
CA GLY A 392 -1.40 9.84 11.61
C GLY A 392 -1.62 10.86 10.49
N SER A 393 -1.59 12.16 10.79
CA SER A 393 -1.86 13.23 9.82
C SER A 393 -0.63 13.99 9.40
N ASN A 394 0.41 14.05 10.25
CA ASN A 394 1.65 14.74 9.94
C ASN A 394 2.84 13.79 9.90
N ARG A 395 3.85 14.15 9.12
CA ARG A 395 5.09 13.40 8.96
C ARG A 395 6.00 13.53 10.19
N VAL A 396 6.39 12.40 10.77
CA VAL A 396 7.46 12.29 11.79
C VAL A 396 8.37 11.13 11.36
N PRO A 397 9.30 11.40 10.44
CA PRO A 397 9.89 10.36 9.61
C PRO A 397 10.78 9.42 10.40
N ASN A 398 10.71 8.13 10.07
CA ASN A 398 11.90 7.30 10.16
C ASN A 398 12.81 7.67 8.98
N GLU A 399 14.13 7.79 9.18
CA GLU A 399 15.03 8.33 8.14
C GLU A 399 15.20 7.40 6.92
N ASN A 400 14.85 6.11 7.04
CA ASN A 400 14.82 5.15 5.93
C ASN A 400 13.40 4.58 5.75
N SER A 401 13.24 3.32 5.32
CA SER A 401 11.90 2.73 5.08
C SER A 401 11.08 2.54 6.36
N GLY A 402 9.75 2.60 6.26
CA GLY A 402 8.86 2.34 7.39
C GLY A 402 8.99 0.92 7.92
N VAL A 403 8.83 -0.06 7.02
CA VAL A 403 9.03 -1.49 7.31
C VAL A 403 10.05 -2.07 6.33
N TYR A 404 11.10 -2.70 6.84
CA TYR A 404 12.14 -3.34 6.05
C TYR A 404 12.25 -4.83 6.40
N VAL A 405 12.29 -5.70 5.40
CA VAL A 405 12.19 -7.15 5.58
C VAL A 405 13.23 -7.88 4.72
N ARG A 406 14.08 -8.66 5.38
CA ARG A 406 14.95 -9.70 4.81
C ARG A 406 14.62 -11.11 5.32
N GLY A 407 13.51 -11.28 6.07
CA GLY A 407 13.06 -12.56 6.62
C GLY A 407 11.81 -13.10 5.91
N SER A 408 11.60 -14.42 5.90
CA SER A 408 10.53 -15.06 5.15
C SER A 408 9.19 -15.05 5.89
N TYR A 409 8.08 -15.20 5.15
CA TYR A 409 6.73 -15.31 5.73
C TYR A 409 6.35 -14.15 6.66
N ALA A 410 6.93 -12.96 6.47
CA ALA A 410 6.50 -11.79 7.22
C ALA A 410 5.08 -11.39 6.80
N VAL A 411 4.27 -10.95 7.75
CA VAL A 411 2.94 -10.40 7.48
C VAL A 411 2.93 -8.94 7.86
N ILE A 412 2.72 -8.06 6.89
CA ILE A 412 2.60 -6.62 7.08
C ILE A 412 1.12 -6.28 6.86
N GLY A 413 0.45 -5.96 7.95
CA GLY A 413 -0.99 -5.79 8.05
C GLY A 413 -1.66 -7.09 8.46
N GLY A 414 -2.69 -7.51 7.74
CA GLY A 414 -3.40 -8.76 7.98
C GLY A 414 -4.61 -8.92 7.07
N ASN A 415 -5.34 -10.03 7.21
CA ASN A 415 -6.52 -10.36 6.39
C ASN A 415 -7.83 -9.80 6.97
N LEU A 416 -7.73 -8.89 7.93
CA LEU A 416 -8.83 -8.11 8.46
C LEU A 416 -8.51 -6.64 8.28
N SER A 417 -9.51 -5.84 7.90
CA SER A 417 -9.35 -4.39 7.75
C SER A 417 -8.87 -3.68 9.02
N SER A 418 -9.14 -4.26 10.21
CA SER A 418 -8.64 -3.75 11.50
C SER A 418 -7.17 -4.05 11.78
N GLU A 419 -6.50 -4.85 10.94
CA GLU A 419 -5.07 -5.21 11.10
C GLU A 419 -4.15 -4.35 10.22
N GLY A 420 -4.70 -3.52 9.34
CA GLY A 420 -3.96 -2.60 8.48
C GLY A 420 -3.06 -1.61 9.24
N ASN A 421 -1.81 -1.48 8.80
CA ASN A 421 -0.92 -0.41 9.26
C ASN A 421 -1.13 0.89 8.48
N LEU A 422 -0.85 2.02 9.11
CA LEU A 422 -0.58 3.29 8.44
C LEU A 422 0.94 3.43 8.28
N ILE A 423 1.45 3.43 7.04
CA ILE A 423 2.89 3.47 6.74
C ILE A 423 3.16 4.63 5.78
N SER A 424 3.49 5.78 6.36
CA SER A 424 3.48 7.06 5.66
C SER A 424 4.57 7.96 6.22
N GLY A 425 5.02 8.96 5.44
CA GLY A 425 5.98 9.94 5.93
C GLY A 425 7.40 9.42 6.15
N ASN A 426 7.76 8.23 5.66
CA ASN A 426 9.11 7.68 5.87
C ASN A 426 10.14 8.33 4.93
N GLY A 427 11.43 8.25 5.28
CA GLY A 427 12.54 8.86 4.54
C GLY A 427 12.95 8.13 3.27
N ASN A 428 12.43 6.91 3.07
CA ASN A 428 12.60 6.14 1.85
C ASN A 428 11.28 5.46 1.45
N HIS A 429 11.23 4.13 1.34
CA HIS A 429 10.03 3.38 0.98
C HIS A 429 9.03 3.28 2.16
N GLY A 430 7.75 3.03 1.87
CA GLY A 430 6.83 2.61 2.92
C GLY A 430 7.22 1.22 3.45
N ILE A 431 7.15 0.23 2.58
CA ILE A 431 7.54 -1.16 2.84
C ILE A 431 8.63 -1.58 1.86
N TRP A 432 9.67 -2.26 2.33
CA TRP A 432 10.73 -2.82 1.49
C TRP A 432 10.99 -4.29 1.83
N LEU A 433 10.73 -5.20 0.88
CA LEU A 433 11.18 -6.60 0.91
C LEU A 433 12.49 -6.70 0.14
N ASP A 434 13.53 -7.26 0.77
CA ASP A 434 14.89 -7.24 0.24
C ASP A 434 15.60 -8.59 0.36
N GLY A 435 16.02 -9.11 -0.79
CA GLY A 435 16.77 -10.35 -0.94
C GLY A 435 15.92 -11.62 -0.87
N THR A 436 16.52 -12.71 -1.34
CA THR A 436 15.83 -14.00 -1.56
C THR A 436 15.26 -14.65 -0.30
N ASN A 437 15.75 -14.23 0.87
CA ASN A 437 15.24 -14.68 2.16
C ASN A 437 13.88 -14.04 2.52
N ALA A 438 13.50 -12.93 1.90
CA ALA A 438 12.19 -12.28 2.11
C ALA A 438 11.05 -12.96 1.31
N ALA A 439 11.15 -14.26 1.06
CA ALA A 439 10.17 -15.02 0.30
C ALA A 439 8.83 -15.19 1.05
N ASN A 440 7.74 -15.34 0.28
CA ASN A 440 6.41 -15.66 0.80
C ASN A 440 5.84 -14.62 1.80
N CYS A 441 6.32 -13.38 1.74
CA CYS A 441 5.79 -12.30 2.57
C CYS A 441 4.40 -11.85 2.08
N ARG A 442 3.56 -11.43 3.02
CA ARG A 442 2.21 -10.92 2.75
C ARG A 442 2.10 -9.47 3.17
N ILE A 443 1.60 -8.62 2.30
CA ILE A 443 1.36 -7.19 2.55
C ILE A 443 -0.12 -6.93 2.27
N GLN A 444 -0.94 -6.72 3.30
CA GLN A 444 -2.40 -6.73 3.17
C GLN A 444 -3.07 -5.66 4.05
N ASN A 445 -4.17 -5.06 3.58
CA ASN A 445 -4.96 -4.04 4.29
C ASN A 445 -4.20 -2.79 4.77
N ASN A 446 -2.99 -2.50 4.24
CA ASN A 446 -2.22 -1.33 4.69
C ASN A 446 -2.67 -0.05 3.99
N LEU A 447 -2.56 1.08 4.71
CA LEU A 447 -2.71 2.43 4.19
C LEU A 447 -1.32 3.07 4.07
N ILE A 448 -0.85 3.30 2.84
CA ILE A 448 0.54 3.62 2.54
C ILE A 448 0.65 4.94 1.78
N GLY A 449 1.38 5.91 2.35
CA GLY A 449 1.62 7.22 1.77
C GLY A 449 0.47 8.23 1.95
N LEU A 450 -0.57 7.86 2.70
CA LEU A 450 -1.73 8.70 3.04
C LEU A 450 -1.76 9.06 4.54
N ASN A 451 -2.62 9.99 4.93
CA ASN A 451 -2.97 10.23 6.33
C ASN A 451 -3.87 9.11 6.88
N ALA A 452 -4.09 9.07 8.19
CA ALA A 452 -4.92 8.04 8.85
C ALA A 452 -6.36 7.93 8.34
N SER A 453 -6.89 9.00 7.73
CA SER A 453 -8.24 9.01 7.14
C SER A 453 -8.29 8.53 5.69
N GLY A 454 -7.13 8.37 5.03
CA GLY A 454 -7.05 8.03 3.61
C GLY A 454 -7.35 9.18 2.64
N SER A 455 -7.51 10.41 3.14
CA SER A 455 -8.02 11.56 2.36
C SER A 455 -6.95 12.49 1.79
N ALA A 456 -5.71 12.43 2.29
CA ALA A 456 -4.61 13.29 1.86
C ALA A 456 -3.27 12.56 1.92
N GLY A 457 -2.32 12.97 1.09
CA GLY A 457 -0.97 12.41 1.05
C GLY A 457 -0.12 12.78 2.27
N VAL A 458 0.55 11.79 2.84
CA VAL A 458 1.66 11.94 3.80
C VAL A 458 2.81 11.10 3.25
N SER A 459 3.51 11.68 2.27
CA SER A 459 4.36 10.94 1.34
C SER A 459 5.52 10.19 2.02
N ASN A 460 5.69 8.91 1.66
CA ASN A 460 7.00 8.27 1.75
C ASN A 460 7.89 8.81 0.63
N ALA A 461 9.19 9.06 0.89
CA ALA A 461 10.05 9.76 -0.06
C ALA A 461 10.31 9.01 -1.38
N SER A 462 10.11 7.68 -1.40
CA SER A 462 10.31 6.82 -2.58
C SER A 462 9.05 5.96 -2.81
N HIS A 463 9.19 4.68 -3.18
CA HIS A 463 8.07 3.78 -3.45
C HIS A 463 7.18 3.51 -2.22
N GLY A 464 5.88 3.29 -2.44
CA GLY A 464 5.00 2.81 -1.38
C GLY A 464 5.40 1.42 -0.89
N ILE A 465 5.49 0.47 -1.84
CA ILE A 465 5.97 -0.89 -1.63
C ILE A 465 7.11 -1.16 -2.63
N TYR A 466 8.26 -1.61 -2.13
CA TYR A 466 9.38 -2.05 -2.96
C TYR A 466 9.73 -3.50 -2.67
N VAL A 467 9.84 -4.32 -3.70
CA VAL A 467 10.23 -5.74 -3.63
C VAL A 467 11.49 -5.89 -4.46
N SER A 468 12.61 -6.25 -3.84
CA SER A 468 13.92 -6.42 -4.48
C SER A 468 14.45 -7.81 -4.19
N ASP A 469 14.62 -8.63 -5.23
CA ASP A 469 15.06 -10.02 -5.14
C ASP A 469 14.27 -10.90 -4.16
N ALA A 470 12.97 -10.65 -3.97
CA ALA A 470 12.14 -11.35 -2.98
C ALA A 470 10.95 -12.09 -3.64
N PRO A 471 11.01 -13.43 -3.78
CA PRO A 471 10.05 -14.18 -4.57
C PRO A 471 8.73 -14.44 -3.83
N ASP A 472 7.68 -14.72 -4.61
CA ASP A 472 6.39 -15.21 -4.11
C ASP A 472 5.70 -14.23 -3.11
N ALA A 473 5.93 -12.93 -3.26
CA ALA A 473 5.27 -11.91 -2.45
C ALA A 473 3.78 -11.81 -2.79
N LEU A 474 2.92 -11.76 -1.76
CA LEU A 474 1.49 -11.48 -1.90
C LEU A 474 1.20 -10.04 -1.48
N ILE A 475 0.80 -9.19 -2.42
CA ILE A 475 0.47 -7.78 -2.20
C ILE A 475 -1.04 -7.60 -2.40
N GLY A 476 -1.75 -7.52 -1.28
CA GLY A 476 -3.21 -7.48 -1.19
C GLY A 476 -3.82 -8.87 -0.98
N GLY A 477 -5.08 -9.03 -1.34
CA GLY A 477 -5.83 -10.28 -1.16
C GLY A 477 -7.30 -10.06 -1.49
N THR A 478 -8.08 -11.11 -1.70
CA THR A 478 -9.53 -10.98 -1.96
C THR A 478 -10.21 -10.28 -0.78
N ASN A 479 -10.60 -9.02 -0.96
CA ASN A 479 -11.10 -8.09 0.07
C ASN A 479 -10.07 -7.56 1.10
N ASP A 480 -8.79 -7.81 0.88
CA ASP A 480 -7.68 -7.46 1.79
C ASP A 480 -6.62 -6.56 1.11
N GLY A 481 -7.06 -5.76 0.15
CA GLY A 481 -6.23 -4.87 -0.64
C GLY A 481 -5.53 -3.78 0.16
N ASN A 482 -4.34 -3.36 -0.28
CA ASN A 482 -3.69 -2.17 0.25
C ASN A 482 -4.16 -0.92 -0.48
N ILE A 483 -4.12 0.22 0.20
CA ILE A 483 -4.28 1.53 -0.42
C ILE A 483 -2.90 2.19 -0.47
N VAL A 484 -2.39 2.44 -1.68
CA VAL A 484 -1.00 2.85 -1.94
C VAL A 484 -0.96 4.09 -2.81
N SER A 485 -0.90 5.26 -2.18
CA SER A 485 -1.08 6.55 -2.84
C SER A 485 -0.19 7.62 -2.24
N GLY A 486 0.06 8.71 -2.96
CA GLY A 486 0.81 9.86 -2.44
C GLY A 486 2.30 9.62 -2.17
N ASN A 487 2.89 8.52 -2.66
CA ASN A 487 4.31 8.21 -2.47
C ASN A 487 5.20 8.96 -3.48
N GLY A 488 6.45 9.25 -3.14
CA GLY A 488 7.37 10.01 -4.01
C GLY A 488 7.84 9.23 -5.25
N GLY A 489 7.83 7.90 -5.21
CA GLY A 489 8.10 7.00 -6.33
C GLY A 489 6.85 6.33 -6.87
N SER A 490 7.00 5.14 -7.47
CA SER A 490 5.87 4.27 -7.82
C SER A 490 5.07 3.80 -6.60
N GLY A 491 3.78 3.51 -6.76
CA GLY A 491 2.97 2.89 -5.72
C GLY A 491 3.57 1.55 -5.28
N ILE A 492 3.67 0.62 -6.24
CA ILE A 492 4.32 -0.68 -6.07
C ILE A 492 5.46 -0.79 -7.08
N SER A 493 6.65 -1.17 -6.64
CA SER A 493 7.79 -1.47 -7.51
C SER A 493 8.35 -2.85 -7.16
N ILE A 494 8.57 -3.68 -8.17
CA ILE A 494 9.15 -5.01 -8.07
C ILE A 494 10.37 -5.06 -8.99
N GLY A 495 11.54 -5.41 -8.45
CA GLY A 495 12.80 -5.37 -9.15
C GLY A 495 13.71 -6.55 -8.83
N GLY A 496 14.57 -6.88 -9.78
CA GLY A 496 15.68 -7.82 -9.63
C GLY A 496 15.31 -9.28 -9.95
N PRO A 497 16.30 -10.07 -10.41
CA PRO A 497 16.12 -11.38 -11.04
C PRO A 497 15.54 -12.48 -10.15
N ASN A 498 15.37 -12.24 -8.85
CA ASN A 498 14.81 -13.21 -7.92
C ASN A 498 13.45 -12.78 -7.32
N SER A 499 12.81 -11.75 -7.87
CA SER A 499 11.51 -11.26 -7.40
C SER A 499 10.30 -11.99 -7.99
N ASP A 500 10.51 -13.08 -8.71
CA ASP A 500 9.47 -13.78 -9.50
C ASP A 500 8.20 -14.15 -8.71
N ARG A 501 7.12 -14.34 -9.47
CA ARG A 501 5.84 -14.92 -9.00
C ARG A 501 5.14 -14.13 -7.90
N ALA A 502 5.39 -12.83 -7.82
CA ALA A 502 4.56 -11.96 -6.99
C ALA A 502 3.10 -11.95 -7.46
N THR A 503 2.18 -11.91 -6.51
CA THR A 503 0.74 -11.77 -6.77
C THR A 503 0.26 -10.43 -6.20
N ILE A 504 -0.33 -9.59 -7.05
CA ILE A 504 -0.80 -8.24 -6.73
C ILE A 504 -2.29 -8.18 -6.98
N MET A 505 -3.13 -8.11 -5.95
CA MET A 505 -4.59 -8.15 -6.13
C MET A 505 -5.34 -7.22 -5.17
N ALA A 506 -6.49 -6.73 -5.63
CA ALA A 506 -7.42 -5.88 -4.87
C ALA A 506 -6.85 -4.55 -4.35
N ASN A 507 -5.69 -4.11 -4.81
CA ASN A 507 -5.07 -2.87 -4.31
C ASN A 507 -5.71 -1.63 -4.95
N VAL A 508 -5.76 -0.54 -4.20
CA VAL A 508 -6.15 0.80 -4.66
C VAL A 508 -4.90 1.66 -4.73
N ILE A 509 -4.56 2.17 -5.90
CA ILE A 509 -3.25 2.78 -6.17
C ILE A 509 -3.42 4.13 -6.87
N GLY A 510 -2.92 5.20 -6.23
CA GLY A 510 -2.87 6.56 -6.78
C GLY A 510 -4.14 7.39 -6.57
N THR A 511 -5.11 6.88 -5.81
CA THR A 511 -6.37 7.57 -5.48
C THR A 511 -6.48 7.86 -3.99
N ASP A 512 -7.49 8.64 -3.60
CA ASP A 512 -7.94 8.68 -2.22
C ASP A 512 -8.46 7.29 -1.77
N GLY A 513 -8.32 7.02 -0.48
CA GLY A 513 -8.72 5.75 0.13
C GLY A 513 -10.15 5.71 0.67
N VAL A 514 -10.94 6.77 0.45
CA VAL A 514 -12.26 6.97 1.07
C VAL A 514 -13.38 6.74 0.06
N THR A 515 -13.38 7.52 -1.01
CA THR A 515 -14.36 7.50 -2.09
C THR A 515 -13.79 6.94 -3.38
N VAL A 516 -12.47 6.80 -3.51
CA VAL A 516 -11.76 6.32 -4.72
C VAL A 516 -12.16 7.09 -5.98
N THR A 517 -12.38 8.40 -5.82
CA THR A 517 -12.82 9.31 -6.88
C THR A 517 -11.90 10.50 -7.09
N SER A 518 -10.96 10.74 -6.18
CA SER A 518 -9.98 11.82 -6.25
C SER A 518 -8.57 11.27 -6.38
N ALA A 519 -7.72 11.92 -7.18
CA ALA A 519 -6.34 11.49 -7.35
C ALA A 519 -5.52 11.92 -6.13
N ILE A 520 -4.73 11.00 -5.60
CA ILE A 520 -3.62 11.30 -4.70
C ILE A 520 -2.38 10.62 -5.31
N PRO A 521 -1.76 11.26 -6.31
CA PRO A 521 -0.82 10.60 -7.20
C PRO A 521 0.37 10.00 -6.47
N ASN A 522 0.78 8.80 -6.89
CA ASN A 522 2.17 8.41 -6.71
C ASN A 522 3.05 9.18 -7.70
N GLY A 523 4.28 9.48 -7.30
CA GLY A 523 5.18 10.39 -8.00
C GLY A 523 5.61 9.90 -9.38
N VAL A 524 5.51 8.59 -9.63
CA VAL A 524 5.84 7.95 -10.91
C VAL A 524 4.70 7.01 -11.33
N ARG A 525 4.90 5.68 -11.31
CA ARG A 525 3.95 4.68 -11.82
C ARG A 525 2.99 4.17 -10.74
N GLY A 526 1.90 3.55 -11.15
CA GLY A 526 1.09 2.75 -10.23
C GLY A 526 1.83 1.48 -9.79
N ILE A 527 2.15 0.63 -10.76
CA ILE A 527 2.91 -0.61 -10.61
C ILE A 527 4.07 -0.61 -11.61
N ASP A 528 5.26 -0.92 -11.13
CA ASP A 528 6.48 -1.00 -11.94
C ASP A 528 7.16 -2.35 -11.69
N ILE A 529 7.41 -3.14 -12.73
CA ILE A 529 8.08 -4.44 -12.63
C ILE A 529 9.27 -4.46 -13.58
N ALA A 530 10.44 -4.79 -13.04
CA ALA A 530 11.68 -4.86 -13.78
C ALA A 530 12.49 -6.12 -13.45
N GLU A 531 13.03 -6.78 -14.48
CA GLU A 531 13.96 -7.90 -14.34
C GLU A 531 13.38 -9.15 -13.64
N SER A 532 12.05 -9.32 -13.57
CA SER A 532 11.41 -10.44 -12.88
C SER A 532 10.15 -10.95 -13.59
N ASP A 533 9.86 -12.25 -13.40
CA ASP A 533 8.95 -12.99 -14.26
C ASP A 533 7.77 -13.63 -13.51
N GLY A 534 6.72 -13.99 -14.28
CA GLY A 534 5.65 -14.86 -13.80
C GLY A 534 4.70 -14.23 -12.79
N HIS A 535 4.56 -12.90 -12.78
CA HIS A 535 3.69 -12.18 -11.88
C HIS A 535 2.21 -12.29 -12.26
N SER A 536 1.35 -12.27 -11.24
CA SER A 536 -0.10 -12.16 -11.41
C SER A 536 -0.59 -10.81 -10.87
N ILE A 537 -1.09 -9.95 -11.75
CA ILE A 537 -1.61 -8.62 -11.43
C ILE A 537 -3.12 -8.64 -11.66
N GLY A 538 -3.87 -8.69 -10.58
CA GLY A 538 -5.32 -8.85 -10.54
C GLY A 538 -5.71 -10.31 -10.33
N GLY A 539 -6.80 -10.75 -10.95
CA GLY A 539 -7.26 -12.14 -10.83
C GLY A 539 -8.53 -12.42 -11.61
N ALA A 540 -9.00 -13.68 -11.58
CA ALA A 540 -10.16 -14.11 -12.38
C ALA A 540 -11.51 -13.50 -11.91
N LEU A 541 -11.58 -12.98 -10.69
CA LEU A 541 -12.78 -12.36 -10.11
C LEU A 541 -12.57 -10.85 -9.96
N MET A 542 -13.63 -10.06 -10.11
CA MET A 542 -13.60 -8.60 -9.91
C MET A 542 -13.14 -8.19 -8.50
N SER A 543 -13.34 -9.03 -7.48
CA SER A 543 -12.83 -8.78 -6.12
C SER A 543 -11.31 -8.87 -5.98
N ALA A 544 -10.62 -9.38 -7.01
CA ALA A 544 -9.16 -9.37 -7.11
C ALA A 544 -8.63 -8.20 -7.97
N ALA A 545 -9.51 -7.42 -8.61
CA ALA A 545 -9.13 -6.32 -9.48
C ALA A 545 -8.34 -5.26 -8.71
N ASN A 546 -7.18 -4.84 -9.22
CA ASN A 546 -6.53 -3.63 -8.73
C ASN A 546 -7.17 -2.40 -9.40
N LEU A 547 -7.35 -1.33 -8.63
CA LEU A 547 -7.67 0.01 -9.13
C LEU A 547 -6.37 0.81 -9.22
N ILE A 548 -5.97 1.22 -10.43
CA ILE A 548 -4.67 1.84 -10.70
C ILE A 548 -4.88 3.12 -11.50
N SER A 549 -4.94 4.24 -10.80
CA SER A 549 -5.44 5.50 -11.36
C SER A 549 -4.76 6.70 -10.73
N GLY A 550 -4.73 7.83 -11.43
CA GLY A 550 -4.21 9.10 -10.90
C GLY A 550 -2.70 9.15 -10.66
N ASN A 551 -1.90 8.19 -11.15
CA ASN A 551 -0.44 8.22 -11.00
C ASN A 551 0.19 9.21 -12.00
N ASN A 552 1.36 9.77 -11.69
CA ASN A 552 1.98 10.82 -12.53
C ASN A 552 2.57 10.30 -13.85
N ASP A 553 2.92 9.02 -13.94
CA ASP A 553 3.37 8.32 -15.15
C ASP A 553 2.34 7.23 -15.50
N SER A 554 2.77 6.10 -16.07
CA SER A 554 1.92 5.01 -16.53
C SER A 554 1.33 4.19 -15.37
N GLY A 555 0.18 3.58 -15.60
CA GLY A 555 -0.49 2.73 -14.60
C GLY A 555 0.34 1.50 -14.24
N ILE A 556 0.63 0.65 -15.22
CA ILE A 556 1.48 -0.54 -15.08
C ILE A 556 2.63 -0.47 -16.09
N VAL A 557 3.85 -0.75 -15.66
CA VAL A 557 5.03 -0.84 -16.53
C VAL A 557 5.76 -2.16 -16.31
N LEU A 558 6.11 -2.84 -17.41
CA LEU A 558 6.91 -4.08 -17.42
C LEU A 558 8.19 -3.88 -18.26
N ASN A 559 9.38 -4.10 -17.69
CA ASN A 559 10.67 -4.05 -18.40
C ASN A 559 11.54 -5.27 -18.07
N ASP A 560 12.17 -5.88 -19.07
CA ASP A 560 13.01 -7.08 -18.90
C ASP A 560 12.26 -8.18 -18.12
N THR A 561 11.02 -8.44 -18.52
CA THR A 561 10.13 -9.39 -17.86
C THR A 561 9.44 -10.32 -18.85
N ALA A 562 9.08 -11.52 -18.40
CA ALA A 562 8.28 -12.45 -19.17
C ALA A 562 7.19 -13.18 -18.37
N ASN A 563 6.23 -13.74 -19.11
CA ASN A 563 5.20 -14.65 -18.58
C ASN A 563 4.28 -14.03 -17.52
N ASN A 564 4.10 -12.71 -17.52
CA ASN A 564 3.22 -12.02 -16.57
C ASN A 564 1.77 -12.04 -17.02
N GLN A 565 0.85 -12.03 -16.07
CA GLN A 565 -0.59 -12.01 -16.29
C GLN A 565 -1.20 -10.74 -15.67
N ILE A 566 -1.77 -9.87 -16.51
CA ILE A 566 -2.51 -8.67 -16.09
C ILE A 566 -4.00 -8.90 -16.34
N LEU A 567 -4.73 -9.25 -15.29
CA LEU A 567 -6.08 -9.80 -15.37
C LEU A 567 -7.11 -8.95 -14.64
N ASN A 568 -8.14 -8.50 -15.35
CA ASN A 568 -9.34 -7.84 -14.80
C ASN A 568 -9.07 -6.65 -13.87
N ASN A 569 -8.07 -5.83 -14.17
CA ASN A 569 -7.79 -4.59 -13.44
C ASN A 569 -8.62 -3.41 -13.97
N VAL A 570 -8.73 -2.37 -13.17
CA VAL A 570 -9.38 -1.08 -13.50
C VAL A 570 -8.30 0.00 -13.52
N ILE A 571 -8.06 0.60 -14.68
CA ILE A 571 -6.87 1.45 -14.91
C ILE A 571 -7.27 2.79 -15.53
N GLY A 572 -6.90 3.88 -14.86
CA GLY A 572 -7.09 5.26 -15.31
C GLY A 572 -8.52 5.82 -15.15
N VAL A 573 -9.42 5.07 -14.51
CA VAL A 573 -10.80 5.49 -14.21
C VAL A 573 -11.04 5.49 -12.69
N ASN A 574 -12.12 6.11 -12.23
CA ASN A 574 -12.49 6.11 -10.81
C ASN A 574 -12.87 4.70 -10.31
N GLY A 575 -13.05 4.52 -9.00
CA GLY A 575 -13.36 3.21 -8.42
C GLY A 575 -14.74 2.63 -8.77
N PHE A 576 -15.60 3.39 -9.46
CA PHE A 576 -16.85 2.88 -10.02
C PHE A 576 -16.71 2.48 -11.50
N ALA A 577 -15.55 2.74 -12.10
CA ALA A 577 -15.30 2.61 -13.54
C ALA A 577 -16.26 3.44 -14.41
N THR A 578 -16.73 4.59 -13.91
CA THR A 578 -17.71 5.46 -14.59
C THR A 578 -17.20 6.86 -14.91
N GLY A 579 -16.01 7.23 -14.47
CA GLY A 579 -15.49 8.58 -14.63
C GLY A 579 -13.97 8.65 -14.70
N PRO A 580 -13.42 9.76 -15.20
CA PRO A 580 -11.99 9.91 -15.44
C PRO A 580 -11.19 9.99 -14.14
N LEU A 581 -10.08 9.25 -14.08
CA LEU A 581 -9.04 9.38 -13.06
C LEU A 581 -7.69 8.94 -13.64
N GLY A 582 -7.35 9.51 -14.80
CA GLY A 582 -6.27 9.06 -15.66
C GLY A 582 -4.91 8.98 -14.97
N ASN A 583 -4.12 7.99 -15.37
CA ASN A 583 -2.68 8.04 -15.14
C ASN A 583 -2.05 9.02 -16.15
N GLY A 584 -0.95 9.68 -15.80
CA GLY A 584 -0.29 10.67 -16.66
C GLY A 584 0.32 10.08 -17.93
N GLY A 585 0.72 8.80 -17.89
CA GLY A 585 1.29 8.04 -19.01
C GLY A 585 0.28 7.10 -19.67
N SER A 586 0.75 5.93 -20.11
CA SER A 586 -0.13 4.89 -20.66
C SER A 586 -0.84 4.13 -19.55
N GLY A 587 -1.98 3.50 -19.85
CA GLY A 587 -2.61 2.59 -18.88
C GLY A 587 -1.67 1.42 -18.53
N ILE A 588 -1.18 0.73 -19.57
CA ILE A 588 -0.18 -0.34 -19.47
C ILE A 588 0.93 -0.09 -20.48
N LEU A 589 2.19 -0.18 -20.05
CA LEU A 589 3.38 -0.11 -20.92
C LEU A 589 4.19 -1.41 -20.81
N LEU A 590 4.25 -2.14 -21.91
CA LEU A 590 5.23 -3.20 -22.15
C LEU A 590 6.49 -2.55 -22.75
N GLY A 591 7.47 -2.33 -21.88
CA GLY A 591 8.72 -1.63 -22.15
C GLY A 591 9.73 -2.52 -22.87
N ILE A 592 11.03 -2.39 -22.55
CA ILE A 592 12.08 -3.19 -23.20
C ILE A 592 11.99 -4.66 -22.77
N SER A 593 12.22 -5.59 -23.70
CA SER A 593 12.30 -7.04 -23.45
C SER A 593 11.11 -7.63 -22.68
N ALA A 594 9.91 -7.07 -22.88
CA ALA A 594 8.68 -7.58 -22.29
C ALA A 594 8.12 -8.69 -23.18
N ALA A 595 8.29 -9.96 -22.78
CA ALA A 595 7.95 -11.10 -23.62
C ALA A 595 6.84 -11.99 -23.03
N GLN A 596 6.00 -12.59 -23.88
CA GLN A 596 5.07 -13.65 -23.46
C GLN A 596 4.09 -13.23 -22.35
N ASN A 597 3.78 -11.93 -22.22
CA ASN A 597 2.85 -11.43 -21.22
C ASN A 597 1.41 -11.53 -21.73
N THR A 598 0.46 -11.81 -20.84
CA THR A 598 -0.98 -11.85 -21.13
C THR A 598 -1.69 -10.68 -20.46
N ILE A 599 -2.36 -9.84 -21.24
CA ILE A 599 -3.22 -8.75 -20.76
C ILE A 599 -4.66 -9.10 -21.10
N GLN A 600 -5.49 -9.36 -20.09
CA GLN A 600 -6.84 -9.85 -20.32
C GLN A 600 -7.91 -9.27 -19.37
N GLY A 601 -9.07 -8.92 -19.92
CA GLY A 601 -10.25 -8.55 -19.14
C GLY A 601 -10.18 -7.19 -18.44
N ASN A 602 -9.15 -6.38 -18.69
CA ASN A 602 -8.95 -5.10 -17.99
C ASN A 602 -9.87 -4.01 -18.54
N ILE A 603 -10.28 -3.07 -17.69
CA ILE A 603 -10.91 -1.80 -18.07
C ILE A 603 -9.82 -0.74 -18.04
N ILE A 604 -9.55 -0.11 -19.18
CA ILE A 604 -8.43 0.82 -19.37
C ILE A 604 -8.92 2.07 -20.06
N GLY A 605 -8.95 3.20 -19.37
CA GLY A 605 -9.48 4.44 -19.93
C GLY A 605 -8.87 5.69 -19.32
N CYS A 606 -9.12 6.83 -19.97
CA CYS A 606 -8.78 8.18 -19.53
C CYS A 606 -7.30 8.42 -19.21
N ASN A 607 -6.38 7.55 -19.63
CA ASN A 607 -4.94 7.74 -19.42
C ASN A 607 -4.42 8.86 -20.34
N GLY A 608 -3.36 9.55 -19.91
CA GLY A 608 -2.80 10.71 -20.63
C GLY A 608 -2.16 10.35 -21.98
N ALA A 609 -1.70 9.12 -22.15
CA ALA A 609 -1.16 8.58 -23.40
C ALA A 609 -2.02 7.42 -23.93
N ASP A 610 -1.41 6.31 -24.36
CA ASP A 610 -2.13 5.18 -24.94
C ASP A 610 -2.83 4.33 -23.85
N GLY A 611 -3.87 3.58 -24.23
CA GLY A 611 -4.43 2.57 -23.33
C GLY A 611 -3.40 1.49 -23.00
N ILE A 612 -2.84 0.87 -24.04
CA ILE A 612 -1.74 -0.10 -23.94
C ILE A 612 -0.64 0.27 -24.94
N ALA A 613 0.62 0.33 -24.49
CA ALA A 613 1.78 0.51 -25.35
C ALA A 613 2.71 -0.71 -25.29
N ILE A 614 3.14 -1.21 -26.44
CA ILE A 614 4.17 -2.25 -26.60
C ILE A 614 5.32 -1.62 -27.36
N THR A 615 6.52 -1.64 -26.79
CA THR A 615 7.67 -0.90 -27.32
C THR A 615 8.91 -1.78 -27.43
N TYR A 616 9.78 -1.45 -28.38
CA TYR A 616 11.08 -2.11 -28.64
C TYR A 616 11.00 -3.48 -29.30
N ALA A 617 12.02 -3.80 -30.10
CA ALA A 617 12.11 -5.04 -30.86
C ALA A 617 12.26 -6.32 -30.03
N SER A 618 12.61 -6.20 -28.75
CA SER A 618 12.70 -7.34 -27.82
C SER A 618 11.36 -7.65 -27.13
N SER A 619 10.31 -6.86 -27.34
CA SER A 619 9.00 -7.07 -26.73
C SER A 619 8.09 -7.85 -27.65
N ILE A 620 8.08 -9.17 -27.44
CA ILE A 620 7.55 -10.15 -28.39
C ILE A 620 6.57 -11.11 -27.75
N GLU A 621 5.71 -11.71 -28.56
CA GLU A 621 4.81 -12.80 -28.14
C GLU A 621 3.84 -12.41 -27.02
N ASN A 622 3.56 -11.12 -26.84
CA ASN A 622 2.55 -10.66 -25.89
C ASN A 622 1.14 -10.88 -26.47
N VAL A 623 0.20 -11.23 -25.59
CA VAL A 623 -1.20 -11.51 -25.93
C VAL A 623 -2.10 -10.54 -25.20
N ILE A 624 -2.81 -9.70 -25.95
CA ILE A 624 -3.78 -8.72 -25.44
C ILE A 624 -5.17 -9.17 -25.90
N ARG A 625 -6.06 -9.59 -25.00
CA ARG A 625 -7.38 -10.12 -25.38
C ARG A 625 -8.48 -9.80 -24.38
N GLY A 626 -9.72 -9.63 -24.83
CA GLY A 626 -10.86 -9.46 -23.93
C GLY A 626 -10.85 -8.18 -23.08
N ASN A 627 -10.05 -7.17 -23.43
CA ASN A 627 -9.96 -5.91 -22.67
C ASN A 627 -10.98 -4.88 -23.17
N TRP A 628 -11.39 -3.99 -22.27
CA TRP A 628 -12.23 -2.81 -22.54
C TRP A 628 -11.34 -1.57 -22.52
N ILE A 629 -11.02 -1.02 -23.68
CA ILE A 629 -10.05 0.06 -23.85
C ILE A 629 -10.78 1.30 -24.35
N GLY A 630 -10.80 2.34 -23.52
CA GLY A 630 -11.51 3.61 -23.77
C GLY A 630 -13.02 3.55 -23.54
N ARG A 631 -13.51 2.49 -22.89
CA ARG A 631 -14.93 2.21 -22.60
C ARG A 631 -15.06 1.26 -21.40
N ASN A 632 -16.24 1.19 -20.77
CA ASN A 632 -16.62 0.14 -19.81
C ASN A 632 -17.71 -0.83 -20.35
N ALA A 633 -18.02 -1.87 -19.58
CA ALA A 633 -18.99 -2.90 -19.98
C ALA A 633 -20.47 -2.45 -19.91
N VAL A 634 -20.79 -1.27 -19.35
CA VAL A 634 -22.16 -0.93 -18.89
C VAL A 634 -22.82 0.23 -19.66
N GLY A 635 -22.12 0.98 -20.52
CA GLY A 635 -22.79 2.02 -21.30
C GLY A 635 -21.90 2.89 -22.20
N PRO A 636 -22.47 3.94 -22.83
CA PRO A 636 -21.80 4.80 -23.83
C PRO A 636 -20.84 5.82 -23.19
N GLU A 637 -20.33 5.55 -21.98
CA GLU A 637 -19.44 6.48 -21.28
C GLU A 637 -18.10 6.60 -22.03
N LEU A 638 -17.77 7.83 -22.41
CA LEU A 638 -16.54 8.17 -23.12
C LEU A 638 -15.36 8.12 -22.15
N LEU A 639 -14.74 6.95 -22.03
CA LEU A 639 -13.56 6.72 -21.19
C LEU A 639 -12.25 6.73 -22.02
N GLY A 640 -12.26 7.40 -23.17
CA GLY A 640 -11.17 7.43 -24.13
C GLY A 640 -9.80 7.77 -23.54
N ASN A 641 -8.74 7.13 -24.03
CA ASN A 641 -7.38 7.53 -23.69
C ASN A 641 -6.93 8.75 -24.51
N GLY A 642 -6.02 9.55 -23.96
CA GLY A 642 -5.46 10.76 -24.57
C GLY A 642 -4.51 10.50 -25.74
N GLY A 643 -4.19 9.24 -26.00
CA GLY A 643 -3.48 8.75 -27.18
C GLY A 643 -4.31 7.71 -27.93
N ARG A 644 -3.66 6.60 -28.29
CA ARG A 644 -4.25 5.48 -29.04
C ARG A 644 -4.86 4.46 -28.09
N GLY A 645 -5.72 3.58 -28.60
CA GLY A 645 -6.17 2.43 -27.81
C GLY A 645 -5.00 1.51 -27.49
N ILE A 646 -4.31 1.04 -28.53
CA ILE A 646 -3.12 0.22 -28.44
C ILE A 646 -2.05 0.76 -29.40
N ARG A 647 -0.83 0.94 -28.91
CA ARG A 647 0.34 1.28 -29.73
C ARG A 647 1.35 0.14 -29.70
N ILE A 648 1.82 -0.27 -30.88
CA ILE A 648 2.91 -1.24 -31.05
C ILE A 648 4.03 -0.50 -31.79
N SER A 649 5.17 -0.26 -31.13
CA SER A 649 6.29 0.49 -31.68
C SER A 649 7.55 -0.37 -31.73
N ASP A 650 8.01 -0.67 -32.93
CA ASP A 650 9.19 -1.50 -33.23
C ASP A 650 9.13 -2.93 -32.67
N ALA A 651 7.99 -3.36 -32.11
CA ALA A 651 7.79 -4.62 -31.41
C ALA A 651 7.13 -5.69 -32.31
N PRO A 652 7.82 -6.81 -32.64
CA PRO A 652 7.27 -7.83 -33.52
C PRO A 652 6.49 -8.94 -32.79
N SER A 653 5.72 -9.71 -33.56
CA SER A 653 5.16 -11.00 -33.13
C SER A 653 4.19 -10.95 -31.94
N ASN A 654 3.45 -9.85 -31.75
CA ASN A 654 2.42 -9.73 -30.71
C ASN A 654 1.03 -10.10 -31.26
N THR A 655 0.11 -10.49 -30.38
CA THR A 655 -1.27 -10.84 -30.74
C THR A 655 -2.27 -9.98 -30.00
N ILE A 656 -3.10 -9.26 -30.76
CA ILE A 656 -4.18 -8.41 -30.27
C ILE A 656 -5.51 -9.06 -30.64
N GLY A 657 -6.18 -9.62 -29.65
CA GLY A 657 -7.49 -10.27 -29.78
C GLY A 657 -7.41 -11.76 -30.11
N GLY A 658 -8.54 -12.31 -30.55
CA GLY A 658 -8.71 -13.72 -30.87
C GLY A 658 -10.10 -14.01 -31.41
N PHE A 659 -10.33 -15.26 -31.85
CA PHE A 659 -11.60 -15.66 -32.47
C PHE A 659 -12.58 -16.31 -31.49
N ALA A 660 -12.12 -16.78 -30.33
CA ALA A 660 -13.01 -17.38 -29.36
C ALA A 660 -13.82 -16.30 -28.62
N ALA A 661 -14.99 -16.70 -28.11
CA ALA A 661 -15.84 -15.80 -27.33
C ALA A 661 -15.06 -15.23 -26.12
N GLY A 662 -15.08 -13.90 -25.98
CA GLY A 662 -14.36 -13.19 -24.92
C GLY A 662 -12.88 -12.90 -25.20
N GLU A 663 -12.35 -13.26 -26.37
CA GLU A 663 -10.97 -12.88 -26.76
C GLU A 663 -10.89 -11.53 -27.47
N ALA A 664 -11.99 -11.05 -28.06
CA ALA A 664 -12.04 -9.74 -28.69
C ALA A 664 -11.78 -8.61 -27.66
N ASN A 665 -10.85 -7.71 -27.97
CA ASN A 665 -10.79 -6.43 -27.26
C ASN A 665 -11.85 -5.48 -27.84
N PHE A 666 -12.41 -4.63 -26.98
CA PHE A 666 -13.28 -3.53 -27.37
C PHE A 666 -12.48 -2.23 -27.24
N ILE A 667 -12.19 -1.58 -28.37
CA ILE A 667 -11.27 -0.44 -28.44
C ILE A 667 -12.04 0.77 -28.96
N ALA A 668 -12.35 1.70 -28.07
CA ALA A 668 -13.25 2.79 -28.41
C ALA A 668 -12.85 4.14 -27.83
N ASN A 669 -13.35 5.22 -28.44
CA ASN A 669 -13.29 6.59 -27.94
C ASN A 669 -11.88 7.16 -27.71
N ASN A 670 -10.82 6.48 -28.16
CA ASN A 670 -9.46 6.97 -27.99
C ASN A 670 -9.24 8.18 -28.89
N SER A 671 -8.47 9.17 -28.43
CA SER A 671 -8.28 10.42 -29.18
C SER A 671 -7.54 10.26 -30.52
N GLN A 672 -6.85 9.13 -30.71
CA GLN A 672 -6.09 8.79 -31.94
C GLN A 672 -6.58 7.46 -32.52
N GLN A 673 -5.69 6.65 -33.13
CA GLN A 673 -6.04 5.36 -33.71
C GLN A 673 -6.49 4.34 -32.66
N GLY A 674 -7.32 3.37 -33.08
CA GLY A 674 -7.65 2.21 -32.26
C GLY A 674 -6.39 1.38 -31.95
N VAL A 675 -5.76 0.84 -32.98
CA VAL A 675 -4.45 0.16 -32.93
C VAL A 675 -3.49 0.84 -33.92
N ALA A 676 -2.33 1.31 -33.47
CA ALA A 676 -1.26 1.75 -34.36
C ALA A 676 -0.05 0.80 -34.27
N VAL A 677 0.42 0.35 -35.44
CA VAL A 677 1.65 -0.42 -35.59
C VAL A 677 2.68 0.48 -36.27
N ILE A 678 3.77 0.76 -35.56
CA ILE A 678 4.73 1.81 -35.90
C ILE A 678 6.15 1.25 -35.93
N GLY A 679 6.94 1.70 -36.89
CA GLY A 679 8.35 1.36 -37.00
C GLY A 679 8.62 0.09 -37.81
N SER A 680 9.77 0.06 -38.49
CA SER A 680 10.06 -0.94 -39.53
C SER A 680 10.24 -2.37 -39.01
N THR A 681 10.45 -2.55 -37.71
CA THR A 681 10.63 -3.86 -37.09
C THR A 681 9.36 -4.42 -36.45
N ALA A 682 8.26 -3.65 -36.41
CA ALA A 682 6.98 -4.08 -35.85
C ALA A 682 6.20 -5.00 -36.82
N VAL A 683 6.80 -6.15 -37.15
CA VAL A 683 6.26 -7.14 -38.09
C VAL A 683 5.63 -8.34 -37.38
N GLY A 684 4.73 -9.04 -38.06
CA GLY A 684 4.09 -10.25 -37.57
C GLY A 684 3.12 -10.03 -36.41
N ASN A 685 2.60 -8.80 -36.28
CA ASN A 685 1.63 -8.47 -35.25
C ASN A 685 0.22 -8.80 -35.72
N ARG A 686 -0.39 -9.80 -35.09
CA ARG A 686 -1.73 -10.29 -35.41
C ARG A 686 -2.78 -9.42 -34.74
N ILE A 687 -3.75 -8.91 -35.50
CA ILE A 687 -4.88 -8.15 -34.97
C ILE A 687 -6.17 -8.90 -35.35
N LEU A 688 -6.77 -9.59 -34.39
CA LEU A 688 -7.79 -10.61 -34.63
C LEU A 688 -9.07 -10.33 -33.85
N GLY A 689 -10.21 -10.23 -34.54
CA GLY A 689 -11.54 -10.28 -33.93
C GLY A 689 -11.91 -9.12 -32.99
N ASN A 690 -11.06 -8.10 -32.84
CA ASN A 690 -11.34 -6.94 -31.99
C ASN A 690 -12.46 -6.07 -32.58
N GLY A 691 -13.24 -5.42 -31.72
CA GLY A 691 -14.22 -4.41 -32.12
C GLY A 691 -13.66 -3.01 -31.90
N PHE A 692 -13.83 -2.13 -32.87
CA PHE A 692 -13.37 -0.74 -32.80
C PHE A 692 -14.51 0.23 -33.05
N MET A 693 -14.63 1.27 -32.22
CA MET A 693 -15.72 2.22 -32.34
C MET A 693 -15.30 3.60 -31.86
N ASN A 694 -15.63 4.63 -32.63
CA ASN A 694 -15.43 6.02 -32.25
C ASN A 694 -14.00 6.42 -31.85
N ASN A 695 -12.95 5.80 -32.41
CA ASN A 695 -11.60 6.35 -32.19
C ASN A 695 -11.41 7.62 -33.05
N GLY A 696 -10.46 8.47 -32.68
CA GLY A 696 -10.22 9.77 -33.31
C GLY A 696 -9.56 9.67 -34.69
N CYS A 697 -9.19 8.47 -35.13
CA CYS A 697 -8.52 8.20 -36.39
C CYS A 697 -8.81 6.76 -36.86
N LEU A 698 -8.00 6.20 -37.77
CA LEU A 698 -8.18 4.82 -38.26
C LEU A 698 -8.30 3.79 -37.12
N GLY A 699 -9.17 2.79 -37.30
CA GLY A 699 -9.28 1.66 -36.37
C GLY A 699 -7.97 0.88 -36.24
N ILE A 700 -7.28 0.64 -37.37
CA ILE A 700 -5.92 0.10 -37.44
C ILE A 700 -5.10 1.01 -38.35
N SER A 701 -3.85 1.31 -38.00
CA SER A 701 -2.92 2.04 -38.85
C SER A 701 -1.52 1.40 -38.89
N LEU A 702 -0.93 1.31 -40.08
CA LEU A 702 0.42 0.80 -40.32
C LEU A 702 1.32 1.96 -40.78
N ARG A 703 2.24 2.42 -39.91
CA ARG A 703 3.07 3.60 -40.21
C ARG A 703 4.56 3.39 -40.01
N PRO A 704 5.41 3.69 -41.01
CA PRO A 704 6.86 3.62 -40.81
C PRO A 704 7.37 4.59 -39.74
N THR A 705 6.67 5.72 -39.50
CA THR A 705 7.05 6.78 -38.55
C THR A 705 5.89 7.19 -37.66
N GLU A 706 6.19 7.69 -36.46
CA GLU A 706 5.22 8.34 -35.58
C GLU A 706 4.53 9.51 -36.29
N GLY A 707 3.20 9.57 -36.22
CA GLY A 707 2.38 10.62 -36.82
C GLY A 707 0.89 10.48 -36.48
N LEU A 708 0.18 11.61 -36.51
CA LEU A 708 -1.24 11.73 -36.15
C LEU A 708 -2.20 11.66 -37.35
N ASP A 709 -1.70 11.61 -38.59
CA ASP A 709 -2.58 11.61 -39.74
C ASP A 709 -3.35 10.28 -39.89
N CYS A 710 -4.51 10.32 -40.55
CA CYS A 710 -5.40 9.17 -40.75
C CYS A 710 -5.24 8.61 -42.16
N VAL A 711 -3.97 8.45 -42.57
CA VAL A 711 -3.60 7.98 -43.91
C VAL A 711 -3.47 6.47 -43.90
N ILE A 712 -4.17 5.86 -44.85
CA ILE A 712 -4.14 4.44 -45.20
C ILE A 712 -2.89 4.11 -46.02
N THR A 713 -2.30 2.93 -45.83
CA THR A 713 -1.27 2.44 -46.75
C THR A 713 -1.88 2.07 -48.10
N THR A 714 -1.10 2.16 -49.18
CA THR A 714 -1.60 1.85 -50.53
C THR A 714 -1.33 0.40 -50.89
N ASN A 715 -2.35 -0.30 -51.41
CA ASN A 715 -2.12 -1.64 -51.96
C ASN A 715 -1.18 -1.63 -53.18
N ASP A 716 -0.19 -2.53 -53.22
CA ASP A 716 0.72 -2.68 -54.34
C ASP A 716 0.85 -4.13 -54.86
N PRO A 717 1.24 -4.36 -56.14
CA PRO A 717 1.22 -5.70 -56.73
C PRO A 717 2.15 -6.71 -56.05
N GLY A 718 1.57 -7.72 -55.40
CA GLY A 718 2.27 -8.85 -54.79
C GLY A 718 2.84 -8.57 -53.39
N ASP A 719 2.58 -7.39 -52.83
CA ASP A 719 2.92 -6.99 -51.45
C ASP A 719 4.40 -7.24 -51.07
N PRO A 720 5.36 -6.64 -51.81
CA PRO A 720 6.79 -6.62 -51.53
C PRO A 720 7.20 -5.69 -50.38
N ASP A 721 6.26 -4.96 -49.78
CA ASP A 721 6.55 -3.88 -48.86
C ASP A 721 7.32 -4.33 -47.59
N LEU A 722 8.06 -3.37 -47.04
CA LEU A 722 8.72 -3.48 -45.76
C LEU A 722 8.11 -2.46 -44.81
N GLY A 723 8.17 -2.71 -43.51
CA GLY A 723 7.63 -1.79 -42.52
C GLY A 723 6.78 -2.50 -41.47
N PRO A 724 6.01 -1.74 -40.68
CA PRO A 724 5.06 -2.30 -39.72
C PRO A 724 4.08 -3.24 -40.42
N ASN A 725 4.00 -4.48 -39.92
CA ASN A 725 3.27 -5.57 -40.57
C ASN A 725 3.53 -5.70 -42.08
N ARG A 726 4.73 -5.32 -42.54
CA ARG A 726 5.13 -5.29 -43.96
C ARG A 726 4.14 -4.51 -44.85
N LEU A 727 3.43 -3.54 -44.28
CA LEU A 727 2.35 -2.78 -44.93
C LEU A 727 1.33 -3.67 -45.66
N GLN A 728 1.05 -4.85 -45.07
CA GLN A 728 0.18 -5.89 -45.62
C GLN A 728 -1.05 -5.30 -46.35
N ASN A 729 -1.18 -5.65 -47.63
CA ASN A 729 -2.30 -5.21 -48.46
C ASN A 729 -3.64 -5.65 -47.84
N PHE A 730 -4.63 -4.75 -47.83
CA PHE A 730 -6.00 -5.06 -47.43
C PHE A 730 -6.85 -5.57 -48.60
N PRO A 731 -7.88 -6.40 -48.37
CA PRO A 731 -8.76 -6.87 -49.45
C PRO A 731 -9.66 -5.74 -50.00
N ILE A 732 -10.07 -5.88 -51.25
CA ILE A 732 -11.02 -4.97 -51.91
C ILE A 732 -12.37 -5.70 -52.05
N LEU A 733 -13.42 -5.09 -51.52
CA LEU A 733 -14.80 -5.57 -51.66
C LEU A 733 -15.34 -5.26 -53.06
N ALA A 734 -15.98 -6.25 -53.69
CA ALA A 734 -16.59 -6.12 -55.01
C ALA A 734 -18.11 -6.09 -54.96
N ALA A 735 -18.72 -6.81 -54.01
CA ALA A 735 -20.15 -6.77 -53.72
C ALA A 735 -20.43 -7.38 -52.35
N ALA A 736 -21.44 -6.87 -51.67
CA ALA A 736 -22.03 -7.47 -50.48
C ALA A 736 -23.55 -7.40 -50.62
N THR A 737 -24.24 -8.51 -50.38
CA THR A 737 -25.71 -8.55 -50.37
C THR A 737 -26.22 -9.32 -49.16
N ASN A 738 -27.19 -8.73 -48.48
CA ASN A 738 -27.84 -9.37 -47.34
C ASN A 738 -28.90 -10.38 -47.83
N GLY A 739 -28.71 -11.66 -47.48
CA GLY A 739 -29.63 -12.75 -47.77
C GLY A 739 -30.59 -13.09 -46.61
N GLY A 740 -30.70 -12.22 -45.61
CA GLY A 740 -31.54 -12.40 -44.41
C GLY A 740 -30.80 -13.14 -43.29
N ALA A 741 -30.49 -14.42 -43.47
CA ALA A 741 -29.74 -15.24 -42.48
C ALA A 741 -28.23 -15.33 -42.79
N THR A 742 -27.82 -14.90 -43.99
CA THR A 742 -26.42 -14.91 -44.43
C THR A 742 -26.10 -13.63 -45.18
N LEU A 743 -24.91 -13.08 -44.95
CA LEU A 743 -24.32 -12.00 -45.73
C LEU A 743 -23.45 -12.62 -46.83
N ASN A 744 -23.80 -12.39 -48.09
CA ASN A 744 -23.01 -12.87 -49.23
C ASN A 744 -21.99 -11.80 -49.62
N VAL A 745 -20.72 -12.08 -49.38
CA VAL A 745 -19.63 -11.13 -49.61
C VAL A 745 -18.70 -11.66 -50.69
N ARG A 746 -18.39 -10.82 -51.66
CA ARG A 746 -17.43 -11.07 -52.72
C ARG A 746 -16.35 -10.00 -52.71
N GLY A 747 -15.10 -10.43 -52.80
CA GLY A 747 -13.96 -9.54 -52.91
C GLY A 747 -12.72 -10.26 -53.43
N ALA A 748 -11.62 -9.51 -53.47
CA ALA A 748 -10.32 -10.02 -53.87
C ALA A 748 -9.23 -9.44 -52.98
N LEU A 749 -8.14 -10.20 -52.83
CA LEU A 749 -6.90 -9.79 -52.19
C LEU A 749 -5.78 -9.98 -53.22
N ASN A 750 -4.92 -8.97 -53.36
CA ASN A 750 -3.63 -9.11 -54.02
C ASN A 750 -2.55 -8.94 -52.95
N SER A 751 -1.77 -9.98 -52.65
CA SER A 751 -0.70 -9.95 -51.66
C SER A 751 0.37 -11.01 -51.95
N THR A 752 1.22 -11.37 -50.99
CA THR A 752 2.33 -12.32 -51.16
C THR A 752 1.84 -13.61 -51.85
N ALA A 753 2.49 -13.98 -52.95
CA ALA A 753 2.11 -15.14 -53.76
C ALA A 753 2.13 -16.48 -53.01
N ASN A 754 1.28 -17.42 -53.42
CA ASN A 754 1.17 -18.78 -52.88
C ASN A 754 0.96 -18.87 -51.35
N SER A 755 0.43 -17.81 -50.74
CA SER A 755 0.29 -17.66 -49.29
C SER A 755 -1.18 -17.73 -48.88
N THR A 756 -1.41 -18.00 -47.60
CA THR A 756 -2.74 -18.16 -47.03
C THR A 756 -3.01 -16.98 -46.10
N PHE A 757 -4.19 -16.39 -46.25
CA PHE A 757 -4.65 -15.25 -45.49
C PHE A 757 -5.99 -15.56 -44.84
N TRP A 758 -6.16 -15.06 -43.62
CA TRP A 758 -7.49 -14.84 -43.06
C TRP A 758 -7.99 -13.49 -43.54
N VAL A 759 -9.15 -13.49 -44.22
CA VAL A 759 -9.91 -12.28 -44.54
C VAL A 759 -11.02 -12.15 -43.52
N HIS A 760 -10.92 -11.12 -42.68
CA HIS A 760 -11.83 -10.87 -41.58
C HIS A 760 -12.94 -9.94 -42.06
N LEU A 761 -14.19 -10.25 -41.75
CA LEU A 761 -15.33 -9.42 -42.09
C LEU A 761 -15.85 -8.67 -40.87
N TYR A 762 -16.12 -7.40 -41.06
CA TYR A 762 -16.56 -6.51 -40.00
C TYR A 762 -17.76 -5.68 -40.45
N GLY A 763 -18.79 -5.67 -39.60
CA GLY A 763 -19.93 -4.77 -39.72
C GLY A 763 -19.69 -3.51 -38.92
N SER A 764 -20.12 -2.37 -39.44
CA SER A 764 -20.20 -1.11 -38.70
C SER A 764 -21.55 -0.47 -38.97
N SER A 765 -22.08 0.23 -37.98
CA SER A 765 -23.24 1.12 -38.18
C SER A 765 -22.90 2.25 -39.14
N GLU A 766 -21.62 2.64 -39.24
CA GLU A 766 -21.18 3.78 -40.05
C GLU A 766 -19.85 3.56 -40.75
N CYS A 767 -19.64 4.32 -41.82
CA CYS A 767 -18.31 4.55 -42.36
C CYS A 767 -17.71 5.81 -41.72
N MET A 768 -16.38 5.90 -41.60
CA MET A 768 -15.70 7.12 -41.16
C MET A 768 -15.28 8.00 -42.34
N ALA A 769 -15.04 9.29 -42.08
CA ALA A 769 -14.87 10.35 -43.10
C ALA A 769 -13.71 10.17 -44.08
N HIS A 770 -12.75 9.32 -43.72
CA HIS A 770 -11.68 8.91 -44.62
C HIS A 770 -12.12 7.79 -45.59
N GLY A 771 -13.36 7.31 -45.51
CA GLY A 771 -13.93 6.24 -46.34
C GLY A 771 -13.53 4.82 -45.93
N TYR A 772 -12.79 4.66 -44.83
CA TYR A 772 -12.35 3.37 -44.28
C TYR A 772 -13.05 3.12 -42.95
N GLY A 773 -13.45 1.89 -42.67
CA GLY A 773 -14.21 1.57 -41.45
C GLY A 773 -13.29 1.28 -40.26
N GLU A 774 -13.87 1.32 -39.06
CA GLU A 774 -13.20 0.86 -37.84
C GLU A 774 -13.49 -0.61 -37.53
N GLY A 775 -14.60 -1.17 -38.02
CA GLY A 775 -14.98 -2.54 -37.76
C GLY A 775 -15.52 -2.75 -36.34
N GLU A 776 -16.70 -2.20 -36.08
CA GLU A 776 -17.36 -2.24 -34.77
C GLU A 776 -17.71 -3.66 -34.32
N MET A 777 -18.18 -4.49 -35.26
CA MET A 777 -18.66 -5.83 -35.01
C MET A 777 -17.94 -6.85 -35.89
N TYR A 778 -17.24 -7.79 -35.27
CA TYR A 778 -16.64 -8.92 -35.98
C TYR A 778 -17.72 -9.91 -36.43
N LEU A 779 -17.81 -10.15 -37.74
CA LEU A 779 -18.83 -11.02 -38.35
C LEU A 779 -18.31 -12.43 -38.65
N GLY A 780 -17.01 -12.58 -38.89
CA GLY A 780 -16.39 -13.87 -39.19
C GLY A 780 -15.12 -13.75 -40.03
N VAL A 781 -14.60 -14.91 -40.44
CA VAL A 781 -13.35 -15.03 -41.19
C VAL A 781 -13.49 -15.99 -42.38
N VAL A 782 -12.84 -15.65 -43.49
CA VAL A 782 -12.68 -16.51 -44.67
C VAL A 782 -11.21 -16.80 -44.88
N THR A 783 -10.87 -18.05 -45.20
CA THR A 783 -9.52 -18.39 -45.61
C THR A 783 -9.36 -18.18 -47.11
N VAL A 784 -8.40 -17.36 -47.52
CA VAL A 784 -8.08 -17.06 -48.92
C VAL A 784 -6.66 -17.51 -49.21
N ARG A 785 -6.44 -18.14 -50.36
CA ARG A 785 -5.12 -18.51 -50.85
C ARG A 785 -4.80 -17.72 -52.12
N THR A 786 -3.66 -17.05 -52.14
CA THR A 786 -3.18 -16.32 -53.32
C THR A 786 -2.52 -17.26 -54.33
N ASP A 787 -2.66 -16.95 -55.61
CA ASP A 787 -2.02 -17.66 -56.71
C ASP A 787 -0.53 -17.30 -56.86
N VAL A 788 0.09 -17.74 -57.95
CA VAL A 788 1.52 -17.52 -58.24
C VAL A 788 1.88 -16.06 -58.52
N VAL A 789 0.91 -15.19 -58.77
CA VAL A 789 1.11 -13.74 -58.97
C VAL A 789 0.47 -12.91 -57.84
N GLY A 790 0.02 -13.56 -56.76
CA GLY A 790 -0.48 -12.89 -55.56
C GLY A 790 -2.00 -12.69 -55.50
N ASN A 791 -2.78 -13.13 -56.48
CA ASN A 791 -4.22 -12.91 -56.50
C ASN A 791 -4.99 -14.00 -55.76
N GLY A 792 -5.91 -13.62 -54.87
CA GLY A 792 -6.84 -14.52 -54.19
C GLY A 792 -8.25 -13.94 -54.20
N GLY A 793 -9.20 -14.64 -54.82
CA GLY A 793 -10.62 -14.26 -54.79
C GLY A 793 -11.37 -14.96 -53.66
N PHE A 794 -12.38 -14.30 -53.11
CA PHE A 794 -13.31 -14.94 -52.18
C PHE A 794 -14.76 -14.62 -52.52
N THR A 795 -15.62 -15.60 -52.28
CA THR A 795 -17.07 -15.47 -52.31
C THR A 795 -17.56 -16.34 -51.17
N ASN A 796 -18.16 -15.72 -50.16
CA ASN A 796 -18.59 -16.45 -48.97
C ASN A 796 -19.96 -15.98 -48.50
N ALA A 797 -20.74 -16.92 -47.97
CA ALA A 797 -21.97 -16.64 -47.25
C ALA A 797 -21.65 -16.71 -45.76
N VAL A 798 -21.51 -15.56 -45.10
CA VAL A 798 -21.24 -15.49 -43.66
C VAL A 798 -22.58 -15.52 -42.94
N PRO A 799 -22.83 -16.49 -42.04
CA PRO A 799 -24.03 -16.46 -41.21
C PRO A 799 -24.09 -15.17 -40.39
N ILE A 800 -25.20 -14.46 -40.47
CA ILE A 800 -25.48 -13.28 -39.63
C ILE A 800 -26.71 -13.60 -38.77
N ALA A 801 -26.63 -13.29 -37.48
CA ALA A 801 -27.78 -13.44 -36.58
C ALA A 801 -28.55 -12.10 -36.55
N PRO A 802 -29.85 -12.08 -36.90
CA PRO A 802 -30.71 -10.91 -36.65
C PRO A 802 -30.72 -10.56 -35.14
N PRO A 803 -30.82 -9.28 -34.74
CA PRO A 803 -31.34 -8.15 -35.54
C PRO A 803 -30.29 -7.20 -36.14
N SER A 804 -29.00 -7.41 -35.89
CA SER A 804 -27.94 -6.46 -36.24
C SER A 804 -27.36 -6.71 -37.64
N ILE A 805 -28.11 -6.35 -38.67
CA ILE A 805 -27.53 -6.15 -40.01
C ILE A 805 -26.74 -4.84 -39.95
N PRO A 806 -25.43 -4.83 -40.22
CA PRO A 806 -24.66 -3.59 -40.23
C PRO A 806 -24.97 -2.75 -41.46
N SER A 807 -24.90 -1.43 -41.36
CA SER A 807 -25.09 -0.53 -42.51
C SER A 807 -23.87 -0.54 -43.45
N PHE A 808 -22.67 -0.76 -42.90
CA PHE A 808 -21.42 -0.82 -43.66
C PHE A 808 -20.62 -2.09 -43.38
N LEU A 809 -19.92 -2.56 -44.43
CA LEU A 809 -18.99 -3.68 -44.37
C LEU A 809 -17.55 -3.22 -44.63
N THR A 810 -16.62 -3.68 -43.80
CA THR A 810 -15.17 -3.62 -44.07
C THR A 810 -14.51 -4.96 -43.91
N VAL A 811 -13.33 -5.10 -44.49
CA VAL A 811 -12.50 -6.29 -44.39
C VAL A 811 -11.05 -5.93 -44.12
N LEU A 812 -10.33 -6.83 -43.45
CA LEU A 812 -8.87 -6.79 -43.34
C LEU A 812 -8.28 -8.17 -43.66
N ALA A 813 -6.98 -8.24 -43.94
CA ALA A 813 -6.26 -9.47 -44.20
C ALA A 813 -5.20 -9.72 -43.13
N THR A 814 -5.05 -10.97 -42.69
CA THR A 814 -3.93 -11.41 -41.85
C THR A 814 -3.21 -12.59 -42.52
N ASP A 815 -1.91 -12.48 -42.78
CA ASP A 815 -1.08 -13.61 -43.25
C ASP A 815 -1.00 -14.69 -42.16
N THR A 816 -1.46 -15.90 -42.44
CA THR A 816 -1.52 -16.97 -41.42
C THR A 816 -0.14 -17.48 -41.00
N ASN A 817 0.85 -17.35 -41.89
CA ASN A 817 2.22 -17.81 -41.65
C ASN A 817 3.06 -16.72 -40.98
N ARG A 818 2.98 -15.48 -41.47
CA ARG A 818 3.80 -14.36 -40.96
C ARG A 818 3.16 -13.62 -39.80
N GLY A 819 1.83 -13.62 -39.72
CA GLY A 819 1.07 -12.90 -38.71
C GLY A 819 0.85 -11.42 -38.99
N ASP A 820 1.27 -10.93 -40.16
CA ASP A 820 1.08 -9.53 -40.56
C ASP A 820 -0.41 -9.26 -40.83
N THR A 821 -0.99 -8.26 -40.17
CA THR A 821 -2.38 -7.81 -40.37
C THR A 821 -2.42 -6.44 -41.06
N SER A 822 -3.29 -6.29 -42.07
CA SER A 822 -3.54 -5.05 -42.80
C SER A 822 -4.37 -4.04 -42.00
N GLU A 823 -4.41 -2.79 -42.47
CA GLU A 823 -5.50 -1.87 -42.16
C GLU A 823 -6.87 -2.37 -42.69
N PHE A 824 -7.96 -1.67 -42.36
CA PHE A 824 -9.28 -1.93 -42.91
C PHE A 824 -9.40 -1.49 -44.37
N SER A 825 -10.23 -2.19 -45.14
CA SER A 825 -10.65 -1.78 -46.48
C SER A 825 -11.53 -0.54 -46.46
N LEU A 826 -11.76 0.04 -47.65
CA LEU A 826 -12.85 0.99 -47.85
C LEU A 826 -14.19 0.37 -47.41
N CYS A 827 -15.05 1.20 -46.84
CA CYS A 827 -16.39 0.79 -46.46
C CYS A 827 -17.22 0.47 -47.71
N MET A 828 -18.02 -0.59 -47.61
CA MET A 828 -19.08 -0.87 -48.56
C MET A 828 -20.42 -0.71 -47.87
N LEU A 829 -21.24 0.22 -48.36
CA LEU A 829 -22.62 0.35 -47.92
C LEU A 829 -23.39 -0.94 -48.28
N LEU A 830 -24.10 -1.51 -47.31
CA LEU A 830 -25.06 -2.58 -47.55
C LEU A 830 -26.37 -1.96 -48.02
N ASP A 831 -26.52 -1.87 -49.34
CA ASP A 831 -27.67 -1.30 -50.01
C ASP A 831 -28.06 -2.23 -51.17
N ARG A 832 -29.20 -2.91 -51.00
CA ARG A 832 -29.64 -4.00 -51.85
C ARG A 832 -30.19 -3.53 -53.18
N ASP A 833 -30.91 -2.42 -53.21
CA ASP A 833 -31.52 -1.87 -54.43
C ASP A 833 -30.77 -0.66 -55.02
N ARG A 834 -29.71 -0.22 -54.33
CA ARG A 834 -28.72 0.78 -54.74
C ARG A 834 -29.29 2.19 -54.84
N ASP A 835 -30.21 2.51 -53.94
CA ASP A 835 -30.91 3.78 -53.91
C ASP A 835 -30.21 4.84 -53.02
N GLY A 836 -29.15 4.44 -52.32
CA GLY A 836 -28.34 5.28 -51.44
C GLY A 836 -28.73 5.23 -49.96
N MET A 837 -29.76 4.48 -49.60
CA MET A 837 -30.16 4.23 -48.21
C MET A 837 -29.69 2.83 -47.77
N PRO A 838 -29.23 2.65 -46.52
CA PRO A 838 -28.80 1.33 -46.03
C PRO A 838 -29.95 0.35 -45.77
N ASP A 839 -29.72 -0.94 -46.03
CA ASP A 839 -30.67 -2.05 -45.81
C ASP A 839 -31.26 -2.08 -44.39
N ASP A 840 -30.47 -1.75 -43.37
CA ASP A 840 -30.88 -1.78 -41.96
C ASP A 840 -31.73 -0.57 -41.58
N TRP A 841 -31.33 0.63 -42.00
CA TRP A 841 -32.10 1.85 -41.82
C TRP A 841 -33.45 1.76 -42.56
N GLU A 842 -33.45 1.28 -43.80
CA GLU A 842 -34.68 1.03 -44.55
C GLU A 842 -35.59 0.01 -43.86
N ASN A 843 -35.01 -1.07 -43.32
CA ASN A 843 -35.78 -2.09 -42.63
C ASN A 843 -36.34 -1.60 -41.30
N GLU A 844 -35.65 -0.71 -40.60
CA GLU A 844 -36.13 -0.06 -39.37
C GLU A 844 -37.34 0.84 -39.64
N TYR A 845 -37.26 1.74 -40.63
CA TYR A 845 -38.28 2.76 -40.86
C TYR A 845 -39.37 2.36 -41.88
N PHE A 846 -39.05 1.50 -42.85
CA PHE A 846 -39.96 1.11 -43.95
C PHE A 846 -40.32 -0.38 -43.92
N GLY A 847 -39.72 -1.18 -43.02
CA GLY A 847 -40.03 -2.59 -42.82
C GLY A 847 -39.54 -3.52 -43.93
N SER A 848 -38.75 -3.02 -44.89
CA SER A 848 -38.12 -3.79 -45.96
C SER A 848 -36.80 -3.15 -46.40
N PRO A 849 -35.73 -3.93 -46.65
CA PRO A 849 -34.43 -3.43 -47.17
C PRO A 849 -34.41 -2.97 -48.64
N THR A 850 -35.57 -2.61 -49.19
CA THR A 850 -35.75 -2.09 -50.57
C THR A 850 -37.04 -1.26 -50.64
N GLY A 851 -37.47 -0.75 -49.48
CA GLY A 851 -38.83 -0.30 -49.21
C GLY A 851 -38.92 1.22 -49.11
N GLY A 852 -37.79 1.87 -48.84
CA GLY A 852 -37.68 3.32 -48.81
C GLY A 852 -37.71 3.88 -50.23
N ASP A 853 -38.35 5.03 -50.39
CA ASP A 853 -38.13 5.89 -51.56
C ASP A 853 -37.19 7.01 -51.13
N PRO A 854 -35.97 7.14 -51.69
CA PRO A 854 -35.01 8.18 -51.31
C PRO A 854 -35.58 9.60 -51.43
N SER A 855 -36.51 9.80 -52.36
CA SER A 855 -37.17 11.08 -52.63
C SER A 855 -38.50 11.24 -51.88
N GLY A 856 -38.94 10.21 -51.16
CA GLY A 856 -40.14 10.24 -50.33
C GLY A 856 -39.95 11.14 -49.12
N HIS A 857 -41.06 11.59 -48.55
CA HIS A 857 -41.12 12.38 -47.33
C HIS A 857 -42.07 11.67 -46.36
N LEU A 858 -41.57 10.71 -45.59
CA LEU A 858 -42.42 9.82 -44.79
C LEU A 858 -43.24 10.58 -43.73
N ASP A 859 -42.69 11.63 -43.13
CA ASP A 859 -43.33 12.48 -42.12
C ASP A 859 -43.83 13.84 -42.64
N ALA A 860 -43.56 14.15 -43.91
CA ALA A 860 -43.94 15.38 -44.60
C ALA A 860 -43.37 16.69 -44.00
N ASP A 861 -42.20 16.64 -43.39
CA ASP A 861 -41.50 17.83 -42.87
C ASP A 861 -40.78 18.67 -43.96
N GLY A 862 -40.60 18.08 -45.15
CA GLY A 862 -39.96 18.70 -46.31
C GLY A 862 -38.52 18.25 -46.55
N VAL A 863 -37.95 17.40 -45.70
CA VAL A 863 -36.67 16.72 -45.89
C VAL A 863 -36.93 15.34 -46.54
N PRO A 864 -36.27 14.99 -47.65
CA PRO A 864 -36.46 13.67 -48.25
C PRO A 864 -35.83 12.58 -47.37
N ASN A 865 -36.31 11.34 -47.44
CA ASN A 865 -35.83 10.22 -46.62
C ASN A 865 -34.30 10.03 -46.70
N LEU A 866 -33.69 10.22 -47.87
CA LEU A 866 -32.23 10.19 -48.00
C LEU A 866 -31.56 11.35 -47.24
N GLY A 867 -32.18 12.53 -47.22
CA GLY A 867 -31.73 13.67 -46.44
C GLY A 867 -31.83 13.43 -44.94
N GLU A 868 -32.90 12.77 -44.49
CA GLU A 868 -33.10 12.34 -43.10
C GLU A 868 -32.00 11.37 -42.66
N PHE A 869 -31.71 10.36 -43.48
CA PHE A 869 -30.59 9.44 -43.23
C PHE A 869 -29.24 10.18 -43.14
N VAL A 870 -28.95 11.07 -44.10
CA VAL A 870 -27.71 11.87 -44.10
C VAL A 870 -27.61 12.75 -42.84
N ALA A 871 -28.72 13.33 -42.38
CA ALA A 871 -28.77 14.19 -41.20
C ALA A 871 -28.76 13.42 -39.87
N ASP A 872 -28.94 12.10 -39.91
CA ASP A 872 -29.17 11.23 -38.74
C ASP A 872 -30.44 11.59 -37.96
N THR A 873 -31.52 11.85 -38.70
CA THR A 873 -32.83 12.19 -38.16
C THR A 873 -33.85 11.08 -38.40
N ASP A 874 -35.02 11.19 -37.75
CA ASP A 874 -36.02 10.12 -37.74
C ASP A 874 -37.07 10.44 -38.82
N PRO A 875 -37.08 9.73 -39.96
CA PRO A 875 -37.95 10.06 -41.10
C PRO A 875 -39.43 9.83 -40.80
N SER A 876 -39.77 9.24 -39.65
CA SER A 876 -41.16 9.03 -39.20
C SER A 876 -41.66 10.12 -38.25
N ASN A 877 -40.81 11.07 -37.87
CA ASN A 877 -41.08 12.07 -36.86
C ASN A 877 -40.74 13.49 -37.34
N PRO A 878 -41.76 14.32 -37.66
CA PRO A 878 -41.54 15.65 -38.24
C PRO A 878 -40.94 16.68 -37.27
N ALA A 879 -40.70 16.29 -36.01
CA ALA A 879 -39.97 17.09 -35.04
C ALA A 879 -38.47 16.74 -34.97
N SER A 880 -38.04 15.69 -35.66
CA SER A 880 -36.65 15.24 -35.76
C SER A 880 -36.03 15.83 -37.02
N TYR A 881 -35.33 16.96 -36.90
CA TYR A 881 -34.66 17.60 -38.03
C TYR A 881 -33.34 18.25 -37.57
N LEU A 882 -32.39 18.41 -38.49
CA LEU A 882 -31.16 19.13 -38.20
C LEU A 882 -31.46 20.62 -38.02
N SER A 883 -31.41 21.09 -36.77
CA SER A 883 -31.56 22.51 -36.47
C SER A 883 -30.21 23.23 -36.42
N VAL A 884 -30.13 24.42 -37.02
CA VAL A 884 -28.96 25.30 -36.88
C VAL A 884 -29.45 26.55 -36.18
N SER A 885 -28.88 26.86 -35.02
CA SER A 885 -29.16 28.10 -34.30
C SER A 885 -27.92 28.98 -34.28
N ILE A 886 -28.13 30.29 -34.30
CA ILE A 886 -27.04 31.27 -34.35
C ILE A 886 -27.23 32.22 -33.18
N ALA A 887 -26.18 32.40 -32.38
CA ALA A 887 -26.15 33.34 -31.27
C ALA A 887 -25.11 34.42 -31.53
N ARG A 888 -25.43 35.66 -31.15
CA ARG A 888 -24.46 36.77 -31.17
C ARG A 888 -23.98 37.02 -29.74
N THR A 889 -22.69 36.83 -29.49
CA THR A 889 -22.07 37.27 -28.24
C THR A 889 -21.59 38.71 -28.40
N ASN A 890 -21.06 39.31 -27.33
CA ASN A 890 -20.54 40.69 -27.38
C ASN A 890 -19.29 40.83 -28.27
N ALA A 891 -18.70 39.73 -28.75
CA ALA A 891 -17.47 39.72 -29.54
C ALA A 891 -17.57 38.96 -30.88
N GLU A 892 -18.39 37.90 -30.99
CA GLU A 892 -18.37 36.95 -32.13
C GLU A 892 -19.78 36.42 -32.46
N MET A 893 -19.96 35.86 -33.67
CA MET A 893 -21.14 35.08 -34.04
C MET A 893 -20.85 33.60 -33.79
N GLU A 894 -21.72 32.89 -33.08
CA GLU A 894 -21.57 31.46 -32.80
C GLU A 894 -22.69 30.66 -33.46
N LEU A 895 -22.32 29.60 -34.18
CA LEU A 895 -23.25 28.62 -34.75
C LEU A 895 -23.35 27.46 -33.78
N HIS A 896 -24.57 27.10 -33.39
CA HIS A 896 -24.85 25.94 -32.55
C HIS A 896 -25.70 24.92 -33.30
N VAL A 897 -25.17 23.70 -33.40
CA VAL A 897 -25.79 22.57 -34.12
C VAL A 897 -25.87 21.38 -33.18
N PRO A 898 -27.06 20.79 -32.94
CA PRO A 898 -27.16 19.49 -32.31
C PRO A 898 -26.51 18.48 -33.24
N SER A 899 -25.42 17.89 -32.78
CA SER A 899 -24.65 16.97 -33.59
C SER A 899 -25.00 15.54 -33.22
N SER A 900 -25.03 14.67 -34.22
CA SER A 900 -25.00 13.24 -33.98
C SER A 900 -23.55 12.79 -33.82
N ALA A 901 -23.29 11.78 -32.98
CA ALA A 901 -21.96 11.26 -32.65
C ALA A 901 -21.18 10.63 -33.85
N HIS A 902 -21.79 10.74 -35.02
CA HIS A 902 -21.89 9.79 -36.11
C HIS A 902 -21.90 10.51 -37.47
N ARG A 903 -21.88 11.84 -37.44
CA ARG A 903 -21.85 12.70 -38.62
C ARG A 903 -20.73 13.72 -38.52
N GLN A 904 -20.31 14.21 -39.69
CA GLN A 904 -19.38 15.33 -39.78
C GLN A 904 -20.06 16.55 -40.37
N TYR A 905 -19.61 17.68 -39.87
CA TYR A 905 -20.20 18.98 -40.13
C TYR A 905 -19.16 19.93 -40.69
N ASP A 906 -19.44 20.48 -41.87
CA ASP A 906 -18.73 21.61 -42.42
C ASP A 906 -19.54 22.88 -42.16
N PHE A 907 -18.92 23.83 -41.45
CA PHE A 907 -19.46 25.13 -41.12
C PHE A 907 -18.94 26.15 -42.11
N GLU A 908 -19.85 26.72 -42.89
CA GLU A 908 -19.52 27.58 -44.00
C GLU A 908 -20.26 28.92 -43.90
N VAL A 909 -19.61 29.98 -44.36
CA VAL A 909 -20.14 31.34 -44.40
C VAL A 909 -20.07 31.92 -45.81
N ASN A 910 -21.06 32.72 -46.16
CA ASN A 910 -21.07 33.51 -47.38
C ASN A 910 -21.69 34.88 -47.12
N ASP A 911 -20.98 35.94 -47.47
CA ASP A 911 -21.42 37.33 -47.25
C ASP A 911 -22.37 37.85 -48.33
N ASN A 912 -22.67 37.04 -49.35
CA ASN A 912 -23.59 37.42 -50.41
C ASN A 912 -25.02 36.97 -50.08
N TRP A 913 -25.89 37.95 -49.82
CA TRP A 913 -27.33 37.74 -49.66
C TRP A 913 -27.91 37.04 -50.91
N CYS A 914 -28.64 35.96 -50.67
CA CYS A 914 -29.25 35.10 -51.69
C CYS A 914 -30.21 35.85 -52.62
N ASP A 915 -29.96 35.70 -53.93
CA ASP A 915 -30.98 35.57 -54.98
C ASP A 915 -30.39 35.18 -56.36
N ASP A 916 -29.07 34.94 -56.48
CA ASP A 916 -28.50 34.35 -57.69
C ASP A 916 -28.28 32.83 -57.52
N PRO A 917 -29.20 31.98 -58.03
CA PRO A 917 -29.00 30.53 -58.08
C PRO A 917 -27.83 30.10 -58.98
N ASN A 918 -27.17 31.03 -59.68
CA ASN A 918 -25.94 30.81 -60.45
C ASN A 918 -24.69 31.44 -59.81
N SER A 919 -24.77 31.94 -58.57
CA SER A 919 -23.61 32.50 -57.88
C SER A 919 -22.52 31.45 -57.74
N THR A 920 -21.40 31.66 -58.42
CA THR A 920 -20.20 30.82 -58.33
C THR A 920 -19.25 31.29 -57.21
N ALA A 921 -19.68 32.22 -56.35
CA ALA A 921 -18.85 32.70 -55.25
C ALA A 921 -18.62 31.54 -54.26
N PRO A 922 -17.36 31.16 -53.99
CA PRO A 922 -17.07 30.03 -53.11
C PRO A 922 -17.54 30.33 -51.69
N TRP A 923 -18.12 29.33 -51.03
CA TRP A 923 -18.41 29.39 -49.59
C TRP A 923 -17.10 29.42 -48.82
N GLY A 924 -16.97 30.35 -47.87
CA GLY A 924 -15.84 30.38 -46.95
C GLY A 924 -16.01 29.30 -45.89
N VAL A 925 -14.96 28.54 -45.60
CA VAL A 925 -14.97 27.53 -44.53
C VAL A 925 -14.62 28.21 -43.21
N ILE A 926 -15.54 28.17 -42.24
CA ILE A 926 -15.27 28.56 -40.85
C ILE A 926 -14.55 27.42 -40.14
N SER A 927 -15.11 26.20 -40.27
CA SER A 927 -14.58 24.97 -39.71
C SER A 927 -15.04 23.81 -40.58
N ALA A 928 -14.17 22.84 -40.85
CA ALA A 928 -14.49 21.69 -41.68
C ALA A 928 -14.14 20.38 -40.96
N ASN A 929 -14.83 19.30 -41.33
CA ASN A 929 -14.69 17.97 -40.73
C ASN A 929 -14.90 17.98 -39.21
N VAL A 930 -15.79 18.84 -38.71
CA VAL A 930 -16.10 18.88 -37.27
C VAL A 930 -16.93 17.65 -36.94
N ARG A 931 -16.39 16.78 -36.09
CA ARG A 931 -17.07 15.57 -35.66
C ARG A 931 -18.16 15.89 -34.64
N GLY A 932 -19.35 15.34 -34.83
CA GLY A 932 -20.36 15.36 -33.78
C GLY A 932 -20.06 14.37 -32.66
N ASP A 933 -20.52 14.70 -31.46
CA ASP A 933 -20.31 13.91 -30.23
C ASP A 933 -21.64 13.57 -29.53
N GLY A 934 -22.77 13.75 -30.23
CA GLY A 934 -24.10 13.63 -29.65
C GLY A 934 -24.53 14.86 -28.84
N LYS A 935 -23.72 15.93 -28.82
CA LYS A 935 -24.00 17.19 -28.12
C LYS A 935 -24.06 18.36 -29.10
N MET A 936 -24.34 19.54 -28.56
CA MET A 936 -24.31 20.79 -29.33
C MET A 936 -22.86 21.14 -29.70
N ILE A 937 -22.53 21.09 -30.99
CA ILE A 937 -21.31 21.73 -31.51
C ILE A 937 -21.51 23.24 -31.48
N SER A 938 -20.50 23.98 -31.02
CA SER A 938 -20.48 25.45 -31.07
C SER A 938 -19.24 25.91 -31.85
N VAL A 939 -19.43 26.59 -32.98
CA VAL A 939 -18.34 27.12 -33.82
C VAL A 939 -18.45 28.64 -33.86
N ALA A 940 -17.39 29.33 -33.43
CA ALA A 940 -17.29 30.78 -33.51
C ALA A 940 -16.80 31.21 -34.91
N ASP A 941 -17.49 32.19 -35.48
CA ASP A 941 -17.09 32.91 -36.69
C ASP A 941 -16.60 34.33 -36.31
N ASN A 942 -15.31 34.55 -36.53
CA ASN A 942 -14.62 35.79 -36.18
C ASN A 942 -14.47 36.72 -37.40
N SER A 943 -15.06 36.37 -38.55
CA SER A 943 -14.91 37.07 -39.83
C SER A 943 -15.94 38.18 -40.10
N VAL A 944 -16.82 38.47 -39.14
CA VAL A 944 -18.10 39.17 -39.33
C VAL A 944 -18.00 40.52 -40.09
N THR A 945 -18.63 40.57 -41.27
CA THR A 945 -19.20 41.80 -41.85
C THR A 945 -20.74 41.71 -41.78
N ASN A 946 -21.46 42.84 -41.77
CA ASN A 946 -22.82 42.96 -41.20
C ASN A 946 -23.99 42.22 -41.93
N ALA A 947 -23.76 41.23 -42.80
CA ALA A 947 -24.83 40.44 -43.46
C ALA A 947 -24.36 39.10 -44.05
N SER A 948 -23.92 38.15 -43.22
CA SER A 948 -23.50 36.81 -43.66
C SER A 948 -24.62 35.77 -43.60
N ILE A 949 -24.66 34.86 -44.57
CA ILE A 949 -25.46 33.63 -44.56
C ILE A 949 -24.56 32.48 -44.15
N TYR A 950 -25.10 31.61 -43.30
CA TYR A 950 -24.41 30.42 -42.83
C TYR A 950 -25.05 29.17 -43.42
N ARG A 951 -24.21 28.19 -43.75
CA ARG A 951 -24.64 26.83 -44.06
C ARG A 951 -23.85 25.86 -43.21
N VAL A 952 -24.54 24.81 -42.78
CA VAL A 952 -23.92 23.62 -42.23
C VAL A 952 -24.17 22.50 -43.24
N ARG A 953 -23.11 21.88 -43.76
CA ARG A 953 -23.26 20.63 -44.52
C ARG A 953 -23.04 19.47 -43.60
N VAL A 954 -23.96 18.51 -43.66
CA VAL A 954 -23.79 17.21 -43.02
C VAL A 954 -23.30 16.24 -44.07
N HIS A 955 -22.25 15.52 -43.73
CA HIS A 955 -21.67 14.50 -44.57
C HIS A 955 -21.96 13.13 -43.95
N LEU A 956 -22.50 12.23 -44.78
CA LEU A 956 -22.22 10.81 -44.57
C LEU A 956 -20.70 10.69 -44.72
N PRO A 957 -20.01 10.12 -43.73
CA PRO A 957 -18.55 10.12 -43.75
C PRO A 957 -17.99 9.27 -44.89
#